data_AF-A0A929X9L2-F1
#
_entry.id   AF-A0A929X9L2-F1
#
_cell.length_a   1.000
_cell.length_b   1.000
_cell.length_c   1.000
_cell.angle_alpha   90.00
_cell.angle_beta   90.00
_cell.angle_gamma   90.00
#
_symmetry.space_group_name_H-M   'P 1'
#
loop_
_entity.id
_entity.type
_entity.pdbx_description
1 polymer ?
#
loop_
_entity_poly.entity_id
_entity_poly.type
_entity_poly.pdbx_seq_one_letter_code
_entity_poly.pdbx_strand_id
1 'polypeptide(L)'
;NKKYFFNADDEKFCNCNILYNAESIIKHDKEFDVYYNFGLRMDFIHTSKDFFEDELKFEADKKDYLKFKNMVGTYKDGVTANFTNKNVINYLKNLDTSNFIKKFEKYRETKNKTSVPYNLYKFFVGFDTEYKSNLQYNARINEADELEKERNIILNKEDEIISYQLSFMISEDLYINTVICVYLGFELDFNEVIIKTIIDFLNTVGTFIKNEDKFDCTLIAHKNIVDFTKVRGMITPKVFDKNAELPKKYESLTSIRNCFVTVKPLAVYDIDYNRNYKSLGTIHYRDSLLLDNPQSLAYLGESLNFKKLDVGENIEYMEDFIKYDPNAFLMYATQDSNIVVNFLYSMYLHCLEDGKEVPLTIAGYSADVGQKFLKKLYNLKSDADFDKIFRGIECRKVGKSKQYYIRDSLYRHFDILAVNYYGGRNETFVHGYLKGRFFDIDGSKFYPVMASIIPLLDFNKDPTYIPAGEVKDDTFLWDVEEVGYVICDFDYAAVDNKMLPCITVKAKKGNDDKGLIFTRSGKDVFTTLTEVKSAYKLGAKINIKYGVKFKILDIQGYEKYPFLELFKYFAKQRNKYKKGTQLNKLWKLIANSFTGKIGQGIKGKRVYDFSSAEMNDIPQSKVSCPPYITELTSVGRTVITEVMNCFILEGWEIMNVVTDGFLARSPNNKIVTTEDINNIIEKYKNDDRFPTLNRWTVADKALEEKSYLEIKHTGTDLLVVKTRVCALLNKENEELSQYATTGFTNPPEWSDYSLNEQIEAFFKIVTDREKRFKITTKKLITSRDVRTGKFTGKMIDKEISFNYDYKRKPTEIKMENDYICIKTKAWENIEEFFIEKDYRERNKDIQIKDLQGDKKMEILEDLRKYKFRNIDKKNEFNDLIEKFFIAFFKTKIFTITGINKELDYIYLHKLLQLKQIELHIDITAYKKLKLQKFIKDNLEELKFEMLVLANKIFEEEKIRFSFSGSENNLVKYNKIFFEDNIKNNENKKINIDDTENFKNLTI
;
A
#
# COMPACT_ATOMS: atom_id res chain seq x y z
N ASN A 1 -19.42 -23.46 -22.35
CA ASN A 1 -19.13 -22.43 -21.33
C ASN A 1 -17.69 -21.94 -21.43
N LYS A 2 -17.26 -21.46 -22.60
CA LYS A 2 -15.86 -21.09 -22.83
C LYS A 2 -15.79 -19.57 -23.07
N LYS A 3 -15.24 -18.82 -22.12
CA LYS A 3 -14.95 -17.38 -22.28
C LYS A 3 -13.50 -17.11 -21.89
N TYR A 4 -12.57 -17.61 -22.70
CA TYR A 4 -11.26 -16.97 -22.85
C TYR A 4 -11.30 -16.09 -24.10
N PHE A 5 -10.56 -14.99 -24.12
CA PHE A 5 -10.75 -13.91 -25.09
C PHE A 5 -9.65 -13.86 -26.18
N PHE A 6 -9.16 -15.03 -26.60
CA PHE A 6 -8.15 -15.18 -27.64
C PHE A 6 -8.36 -16.46 -28.45
N ASN A 7 -7.86 -16.51 -29.70
CA ASN A 7 -7.93 -17.71 -30.51
C ASN A 7 -6.82 -18.69 -30.13
N ALA A 8 -7.20 -19.91 -29.75
CA ALA A 8 -6.32 -21.00 -29.37
C ALA A 8 -6.58 -22.29 -30.17
N ASP A 9 -7.15 -22.17 -31.38
CA ASP A 9 -7.29 -23.31 -32.28
C ASP A 9 -5.92 -23.94 -32.63
N ASP A 10 -5.96 -25.15 -33.19
CA ASP A 10 -4.74 -25.92 -33.48
C ASP A 10 -3.83 -25.23 -34.49
N GLU A 11 -4.39 -24.49 -35.44
CA GLU A 11 -3.63 -23.78 -36.44
C GLU A 11 -2.91 -22.57 -35.83
N LYS A 12 -3.64 -21.73 -35.08
CA LYS A 12 -3.10 -20.56 -34.42
C LYS A 12 -2.04 -20.94 -33.39
N PHE A 13 -2.26 -22.00 -32.61
CA PHE A 13 -1.26 -22.48 -31.66
C PHE A 13 0.03 -22.92 -32.36
N CYS A 14 -0.06 -23.77 -33.39
CA CYS A 14 1.11 -24.28 -34.10
C CYS A 14 1.82 -23.22 -34.95
N ASN A 15 1.11 -22.19 -35.41
CA ASN A 15 1.73 -21.07 -36.12
C ASN A 15 2.68 -20.26 -35.22
N CYS A 16 2.40 -20.20 -33.92
CA CYS A 16 3.20 -19.46 -32.96
C CYS A 16 4.09 -20.34 -32.07
N ASN A 17 3.94 -21.67 -32.11
CA ASN A 17 4.68 -22.61 -31.26
C ASN A 17 5.10 -23.87 -32.02
N ILE A 18 6.41 -24.17 -32.02
CA ILE A 18 6.95 -25.44 -32.55
C ILE A 18 7.47 -26.25 -31.37
N LEU A 19 6.86 -27.43 -31.15
CA LEU A 19 7.39 -28.42 -30.21
C LEU A 19 8.70 -28.97 -30.77
N TYR A 20 9.78 -28.89 -30.01
CA TYR A 20 11.06 -29.50 -30.40
C TYR A 20 11.53 -30.58 -29.44
N ASN A 21 10.99 -30.65 -28.22
CA ASN A 21 11.27 -31.73 -27.29
C ASN A 21 10.03 -32.06 -26.45
N ALA A 22 9.78 -33.35 -26.20
CA ALA A 22 8.83 -33.81 -25.20
C ALA A 22 9.41 -35.02 -24.47
N GLU A 23 9.41 -34.99 -23.14
CA GLU A 23 10.05 -35.99 -22.29
C GLU A 23 9.17 -36.30 -21.07
N SER A 24 8.95 -37.59 -20.79
CA SER A 24 8.24 -38.03 -19.58
C SER A 24 9.17 -38.00 -18.35
N ILE A 25 8.68 -37.47 -17.24
CA ILE A 25 9.43 -37.36 -15.99
C ILE A 25 9.23 -38.65 -15.17
N ILE A 26 10.08 -39.63 -15.40
CA ILE A 26 9.96 -40.95 -14.76
C ILE A 26 10.91 -41.03 -13.57
N LYS A 27 10.41 -41.42 -12.38
CA LYS A 27 11.29 -41.78 -11.23
C LYS A 27 11.08 -43.22 -10.79
N HIS A 28 12.17 -43.84 -10.39
CA HIS A 28 12.18 -45.18 -9.80
C HIS A 28 11.85 -45.09 -8.31
N ASP A 29 10.76 -45.75 -7.92
CA ASP A 29 10.45 -46.01 -6.53
C ASP A 29 11.17 -47.29 -6.09
N LYS A 30 12.15 -47.11 -5.20
CA LYS A 30 12.99 -48.20 -4.71
C LYS A 30 12.28 -49.13 -3.74
N GLU A 31 11.21 -48.66 -3.08
CA GLU A 31 10.47 -49.45 -2.10
C GLU A 31 9.56 -50.47 -2.79
N PHE A 32 8.98 -50.09 -3.92
CA PHE A 32 8.08 -50.94 -4.69
C PHE A 32 8.70 -51.53 -5.98
N ASP A 33 9.91 -51.11 -6.34
CA ASP A 33 10.60 -51.44 -7.60
C ASP A 33 9.77 -51.11 -8.86
N VAL A 34 9.07 -49.97 -8.82
CA VAL A 34 8.20 -49.50 -9.92
C VAL A 34 8.68 -48.14 -10.41
N TYR A 35 8.56 -47.90 -11.72
CA TYR A 35 8.77 -46.59 -12.32
C TYR A 35 7.43 -45.85 -12.44
N TYR A 36 7.32 -44.70 -11.79
CA TYR A 36 6.15 -43.84 -11.87
C TYR A 36 6.42 -42.66 -12.81
N ASN A 37 5.41 -42.26 -13.57
CA ASN A 37 5.48 -41.06 -14.40
C ASN A 37 4.89 -39.88 -13.63
N PHE A 38 5.74 -38.92 -13.26
CA PHE A 38 5.37 -37.77 -12.44
C PHE A 38 4.95 -36.55 -13.28
N GLY A 39 5.08 -36.59 -14.61
CA GLY A 39 4.68 -35.50 -15.48
C GLY A 39 5.25 -35.56 -16.89
N LEU A 40 4.88 -34.57 -17.69
CA LEU A 40 5.42 -34.33 -19.03
C LEU A 40 6.14 -32.99 -19.07
N ARG A 41 7.40 -33.00 -19.52
CA ARG A 41 8.11 -31.81 -19.97
C ARG A 41 7.92 -31.63 -21.48
N MET A 42 7.57 -30.42 -21.90
CA MET A 42 7.51 -30.01 -23.29
C MET A 42 8.33 -28.75 -23.49
N ASP A 43 9.19 -28.73 -24.50
CA ASP A 43 9.95 -27.55 -24.87
C ASP A 43 9.54 -27.07 -26.26
N PHE A 44 9.16 -25.81 -26.32
CA PHE A 44 8.69 -25.12 -27.50
C PHE A 44 9.66 -24.02 -27.88
N ILE A 45 9.87 -23.81 -29.18
CA ILE A 45 10.23 -22.48 -29.67
C ILE A 45 8.91 -21.74 -29.92
N HIS A 46 8.82 -20.52 -29.40
CA HIS A 46 7.66 -19.65 -29.45
C HIS A 46 8.04 -18.35 -30.14
N THR A 47 7.17 -17.82 -30.99
CA THR A 47 7.31 -16.47 -31.55
C THR A 47 6.25 -15.52 -31.01
N SER A 48 6.64 -14.29 -30.67
CA SER A 48 5.71 -13.21 -30.32
C SER A 48 4.97 -12.66 -31.54
N LYS A 49 5.35 -13.07 -32.76
CA LYS A 49 4.64 -12.77 -34.01
C LYS A 49 3.45 -13.73 -34.20
N ASP A 50 2.63 -13.42 -35.22
CA ASP A 50 1.49 -14.26 -35.57
C ASP A 50 1.85 -15.60 -36.23
N PHE A 51 3.06 -15.71 -36.77
CA PHE A 51 3.59 -16.91 -37.41
C PHE A 51 5.12 -16.89 -37.49
N PHE A 52 5.76 -18.07 -37.60
CA PHE A 52 7.20 -18.19 -37.90
C PHE A 52 7.53 -17.83 -39.35
N GLU A 53 8.72 -17.27 -39.55
CA GLU A 53 9.30 -16.98 -40.86
C GLU A 53 10.37 -18.03 -41.23
N ASP A 54 10.77 -18.06 -42.50
CA ASP A 54 11.87 -18.87 -43.03
C ASP A 54 11.80 -20.38 -42.70
N GLU A 55 12.93 -21.00 -42.35
CA GLU A 55 13.07 -22.44 -42.10
C GLU A 55 12.17 -22.93 -40.94
N LEU A 56 11.90 -22.06 -39.96
CA LEU A 56 11.03 -22.38 -38.84
C LEU A 56 9.56 -22.51 -39.27
N LYS A 57 9.12 -21.79 -40.32
CA LYS A 57 7.78 -21.93 -40.86
C LYS A 57 7.52 -23.37 -41.33
N PHE A 58 8.48 -23.97 -42.02
CA PHE A 58 8.36 -25.35 -42.49
C PHE A 58 8.26 -26.36 -41.33
N GLU A 59 8.99 -26.11 -40.24
CA GLU A 59 8.90 -26.94 -39.03
C GLU A 59 7.56 -26.73 -38.29
N ALA A 60 7.01 -25.52 -38.28
CA ALA A 60 5.68 -25.23 -37.74
C ALA A 60 4.56 -25.94 -38.50
N ASP A 61 4.65 -25.98 -39.83
CA ASP A 61 3.65 -26.63 -40.70
C ASP A 61 3.54 -28.15 -40.46
N LYS A 62 4.55 -28.79 -39.87
CA LYS A 62 4.49 -30.21 -39.46
C LYS A 62 3.52 -30.47 -38.30
N LYS A 63 3.21 -29.43 -37.51
CA LYS A 63 2.29 -29.47 -36.37
C LYS A 63 2.57 -30.65 -35.42
N ASP A 64 3.85 -30.92 -35.14
CA ASP A 64 4.30 -32.07 -34.34
C ASP A 64 3.65 -32.12 -32.95
N TYR A 65 3.36 -30.94 -32.37
CA TYR A 65 2.63 -30.79 -31.11
C TYR A 65 1.29 -31.55 -31.07
N LEU A 66 0.54 -31.61 -32.18
CA LEU A 66 -0.79 -32.24 -32.20
C LEU A 66 -0.74 -33.74 -31.89
N LYS A 67 0.42 -34.39 -32.06
CA LYS A 67 0.65 -35.78 -31.67
C LYS A 67 0.65 -35.97 -30.14
N PHE A 68 0.98 -34.91 -29.40
CA PHE A 68 1.12 -34.91 -27.93
C PHE A 68 0.00 -34.13 -27.24
N LYS A 69 -0.77 -33.31 -27.96
CA LYS A 69 -1.84 -32.45 -27.42
C LYS A 69 -2.77 -33.19 -26.46
N ASN A 70 -3.25 -34.38 -26.83
CA ASN A 70 -4.20 -35.15 -26.02
C ASN A 70 -3.61 -35.63 -24.70
N MET A 71 -2.27 -35.68 -24.58
CA MET A 71 -1.61 -36.11 -23.38
C MET A 71 -1.54 -34.97 -22.34
N VAL A 72 -1.49 -33.71 -22.78
CA VAL A 72 -1.49 -32.53 -21.89
C VAL A 72 -2.71 -32.56 -20.96
N GLY A 73 -2.48 -32.48 -19.64
CA GLY A 73 -3.54 -32.53 -18.62
C GLY A 73 -4.21 -33.91 -18.42
N THR A 74 -3.84 -34.95 -19.17
CA THR A 74 -4.43 -36.29 -19.06
C THR A 74 -3.42 -37.43 -18.90
N TYR A 75 -2.15 -37.10 -18.66
CA TYR A 75 -1.08 -38.08 -18.46
C TYR A 75 -1.43 -39.10 -17.36
N LYS A 76 -1.23 -40.39 -17.68
CA LYS A 76 -1.44 -41.53 -16.78
C LYS A 76 -0.15 -42.33 -16.63
N ASP A 77 -0.05 -43.03 -15.51
CA ASP A 77 1.01 -44.01 -15.28
C ASP A 77 1.09 -45.04 -16.44
N GLY A 78 2.31 -45.37 -16.85
CA GLY A 78 2.59 -46.31 -17.94
C GLY A 78 2.62 -45.71 -19.36
N VAL A 79 2.24 -44.45 -19.53
CA VAL A 79 2.34 -43.75 -20.83
C VAL A 79 3.65 -42.97 -20.89
N THR A 80 4.52 -43.28 -21.86
CA THR A 80 5.77 -42.56 -22.10
C THR A 80 5.70 -41.77 -23.42
N ALA A 81 6.12 -40.51 -23.35
CA ALA A 81 6.29 -39.61 -24.47
C ALA A 81 7.75 -39.18 -24.53
N ASN A 82 8.41 -39.50 -25.65
CA ASN A 82 9.75 -39.05 -25.99
C ASN A 82 9.74 -38.55 -27.43
N PHE A 83 10.13 -37.29 -27.63
CA PHE A 83 10.18 -36.66 -28.95
C PHE A 83 11.31 -35.64 -29.01
N THR A 84 11.97 -35.56 -30.16
CA THR A 84 13.02 -34.56 -30.41
C THR A 84 13.02 -34.15 -31.88
N ASN A 85 12.88 -32.86 -32.15
CA ASN A 85 13.02 -32.29 -33.48
C ASN A 85 14.46 -31.79 -33.69
N LYS A 86 15.28 -32.61 -34.37
CA LYS A 86 16.70 -32.29 -34.63
C LYS A 86 16.91 -31.08 -35.54
N ASN A 87 15.97 -30.79 -36.45
CA ASN A 87 16.09 -29.66 -37.36
C ASN A 87 16.00 -28.34 -36.59
N VAL A 88 14.99 -28.22 -35.72
CA VAL A 88 14.83 -27.05 -34.85
C VAL A 88 16.04 -26.90 -33.91
N ILE A 89 16.54 -27.99 -33.33
CA ILE A 89 17.74 -27.93 -32.49
C ILE A 89 18.97 -27.45 -33.28
N ASN A 90 19.16 -27.93 -34.52
CA ASN A 90 20.27 -27.47 -35.35
C ASN A 90 20.14 -25.99 -35.72
N TYR A 91 18.92 -25.51 -36.00
CA TYR A 91 18.65 -24.08 -36.19
C TYR A 91 19.05 -23.28 -34.95
N LEU A 92 18.58 -23.70 -33.77
CA LEU A 92 18.85 -23.02 -32.50
C LEU A 92 20.35 -22.96 -32.15
N LYS A 93 21.12 -23.99 -32.47
CA LYS A 93 22.59 -24.00 -32.27
C LYS A 93 23.34 -23.01 -33.15
N ASN A 94 22.76 -22.65 -34.30
CA ASN A 94 23.37 -21.73 -35.27
C ASN A 94 22.82 -20.30 -35.14
N LEU A 95 21.78 -20.08 -34.32
CA LEU A 95 21.20 -18.76 -34.08
C LEU A 95 22.16 -17.87 -33.27
N ASP A 96 22.31 -16.61 -33.67
CA ASP A 96 23.06 -15.64 -32.88
C ASP A 96 22.25 -15.18 -31.67
N THR A 97 22.53 -15.79 -30.52
CA THR A 97 21.92 -15.42 -29.24
C THR A 97 22.79 -14.44 -28.43
N SER A 98 23.84 -13.85 -29.00
CA SER A 98 24.87 -13.12 -28.24
C SER A 98 24.34 -11.88 -27.50
N ASN A 99 23.22 -11.30 -27.94
CA ASN A 99 22.55 -10.21 -27.23
C ASN A 99 21.79 -10.69 -25.98
N PHE A 100 21.37 -11.95 -25.96
CA PHE A 100 20.52 -12.51 -24.91
C PHE A 100 21.30 -13.40 -23.94
N ILE A 101 22.32 -14.10 -24.44
CA ILE A 101 23.19 -15.00 -23.69
C ILE A 101 24.62 -14.51 -23.86
N LYS A 102 25.17 -13.86 -22.82
CA LYS A 102 26.55 -13.38 -22.83
C LYS A 102 27.50 -14.50 -22.39
N LYS A 103 28.51 -14.76 -23.21
CA LYS A 103 29.57 -15.73 -22.93
C LYS A 103 30.85 -14.99 -22.55
N PHE A 104 31.43 -15.34 -21.41
CA PHE A 104 32.70 -14.79 -20.93
C PHE A 104 33.71 -15.91 -20.69
N GLU A 105 34.94 -15.74 -21.19
CA GLU A 105 36.04 -16.64 -20.82
C GLU A 105 36.57 -16.23 -19.44
N LYS A 106 36.59 -17.18 -18.51
CA LYS A 106 37.03 -16.99 -17.13
C LYS A 106 38.05 -18.07 -16.77
N TYR A 107 38.77 -17.85 -15.68
CA TYR A 107 39.78 -18.77 -15.18
C TYR A 107 39.47 -19.20 -13.76
N ARG A 108 39.66 -20.50 -13.46
CA ARG A 108 39.58 -21.04 -12.10
C ARG A 108 40.93 -21.62 -11.70
N GLU A 109 41.32 -21.36 -10.45
CA GLU A 109 42.54 -21.93 -9.90
C GLU A 109 42.24 -23.32 -9.31
N THR A 110 43.01 -24.33 -9.72
CA THR A 110 42.90 -25.69 -9.17
C THR A 110 43.64 -25.80 -7.83
N LYS A 111 43.43 -26.91 -7.10
CA LYS A 111 44.18 -27.22 -5.87
C LYS A 111 45.70 -27.19 -6.07
N ASN A 112 46.18 -27.41 -7.29
CA ASN A 112 47.60 -27.40 -7.67
C ASN A 112 48.07 -26.02 -8.18
N LYS A 113 47.30 -24.94 -7.94
CA LYS A 113 47.57 -23.57 -8.44
C LYS A 113 47.66 -23.45 -9.96
N THR A 114 47.03 -24.37 -10.68
CA THR A 114 46.96 -24.32 -12.15
C THR A 114 45.71 -23.55 -12.54
N SER A 115 45.85 -22.60 -13.46
CA SER A 115 44.71 -21.85 -14.01
C SER A 115 44.06 -22.65 -15.13
N VAL A 116 42.78 -22.98 -14.96
CA VAL A 116 41.99 -23.71 -15.96
C VAL A 116 40.90 -22.78 -16.51
N PRO A 117 40.83 -22.57 -17.84
CA PRO A 117 39.79 -21.75 -18.43
C PRO A 117 38.41 -22.44 -18.32
N TYR A 118 37.36 -21.65 -18.26
CA TYR A 118 35.96 -22.10 -18.38
C TYR A 118 35.11 -20.98 -18.98
N ASN A 119 34.01 -21.33 -19.64
CA ASN A 119 33.05 -20.33 -20.12
C ASN A 119 31.99 -20.05 -19.05
N LEU A 120 31.69 -18.77 -18.84
CA LEU A 120 30.56 -18.31 -18.04
C LEU A 120 29.46 -17.80 -18.96
N TYR A 121 28.29 -18.43 -18.92
CA TYR A 121 27.10 -18.03 -19.67
C TYR A 121 26.16 -17.24 -18.77
N LYS A 122 25.80 -16.03 -19.18
CA LYS A 122 24.96 -15.12 -18.40
C LYS A 122 23.70 -14.71 -19.16
N PHE A 123 22.53 -14.88 -18.54
CA PHE A 123 21.22 -14.69 -19.18
C PHE A 123 20.09 -14.53 -18.13
N PHE A 124 18.88 -14.22 -18.60
CA PHE A 124 17.68 -14.10 -17.78
C PHE A 124 16.67 -15.20 -18.09
N VAL A 125 15.85 -15.55 -17.10
CA VAL A 125 14.84 -16.61 -17.20
C VAL A 125 13.56 -16.16 -16.53
N GLY A 126 12.44 -16.25 -17.24
CA GLY A 126 11.10 -16.03 -16.70
C GLY A 126 10.59 -17.31 -16.05
N PHE A 127 9.86 -17.18 -14.95
CA PHE A 127 9.29 -18.30 -14.21
C PHE A 127 7.85 -18.00 -13.80
N ASP A 128 7.00 -19.01 -13.90
CA ASP A 128 5.61 -18.97 -13.43
C ASP A 128 5.10 -20.37 -13.05
N THR A 129 3.98 -20.42 -12.33
CA THR A 129 3.32 -21.67 -11.93
C THR A 129 1.81 -21.58 -12.01
N GLU A 130 1.17 -22.65 -12.49
CA GLU A 130 -0.28 -22.82 -12.41
C GLU A 130 -0.67 -23.88 -11.39
N TYR A 131 -1.69 -23.57 -10.59
CA TYR A 131 -2.15 -24.42 -9.50
C TYR A 131 -3.64 -24.22 -9.21
N LYS A 132 -4.27 -25.24 -8.63
CA LYS A 132 -5.64 -25.19 -8.13
C LYS A 132 -5.64 -24.73 -6.67
N SER A 133 -6.40 -23.68 -6.36
CA SER A 133 -6.59 -23.20 -4.99
C SER A 133 -8.01 -23.46 -4.52
N ASN A 134 -8.18 -24.04 -3.34
CA ASN A 134 -9.48 -24.22 -2.69
C ASN A 134 -10.03 -22.92 -2.06
N LEU A 135 -9.29 -21.80 -2.18
CA LEU A 135 -9.73 -20.47 -1.79
C LEU A 135 -10.60 -19.86 -2.89
N GLN A 136 -11.86 -20.27 -2.98
CA GLN A 136 -12.83 -19.61 -3.86
C GLN A 136 -13.23 -18.25 -3.27
N TYR A 137 -13.30 -17.25 -4.14
CA TYR A 137 -13.84 -15.95 -3.79
C TYR A 137 -15.36 -16.03 -3.92
N ASN A 138 -16.07 -16.44 -2.86
CA ASN A 138 -17.51 -16.45 -2.90
C ASN A 138 -18.06 -15.04 -2.63
N ALA A 139 -18.25 -14.26 -3.70
CA ALA A 139 -18.86 -12.91 -3.66
C ALA A 139 -20.33 -12.91 -3.17
N ARG A 140 -20.96 -14.08 -2.97
CA ARG A 140 -22.40 -14.20 -2.68
C ARG A 140 -22.76 -14.46 -1.22
N ILE A 141 -21.80 -14.69 -0.33
CA ILE A 141 -22.10 -15.23 1.01
C ILE A 141 -22.01 -14.13 2.07
N ASN A 142 -23.16 -13.50 2.36
CA ASN A 142 -23.33 -12.53 3.44
C ASN A 142 -23.79 -13.15 4.77
N GLU A 143 -23.91 -14.48 4.87
CA GLU A 143 -24.39 -15.15 6.09
C GLU A 143 -23.24 -15.75 6.93
N ALA A 144 -23.26 -15.45 8.24
CA ALA A 144 -22.18 -15.75 9.18
C ALA A 144 -21.94 -17.27 9.38
N ASP A 145 -22.95 -18.11 9.19
CA ASP A 145 -22.90 -19.55 9.45
C ASP A 145 -22.29 -20.35 8.28
N GLU A 146 -22.33 -19.82 7.05
CA GLU A 146 -21.67 -20.44 5.88
C GLU A 146 -20.18 -20.10 5.79
N LEU A 147 -19.81 -18.88 6.22
CA LEU A 147 -18.42 -18.45 6.38
C LEU A 147 -17.63 -19.32 7.36
N GLU A 148 -18.27 -19.85 8.41
CA GLU A 148 -17.62 -20.72 9.39
C GLU A 148 -17.39 -22.14 8.84
N LYS A 149 -18.28 -22.63 7.95
CA LYS A 149 -18.11 -23.89 7.21
C LYS A 149 -17.02 -23.80 6.14
N GLU A 150 -16.96 -22.73 5.34
CA GLU A 150 -15.87 -22.51 4.38
C GLU A 150 -14.53 -22.28 5.07
N ARG A 151 -14.51 -21.53 6.18
CA ARG A 151 -13.31 -21.33 6.99
C ARG A 151 -12.78 -22.65 7.54
N ASN A 152 -13.63 -23.62 7.84
CA ASN A 152 -13.24 -24.98 8.24
C ASN A 152 -12.77 -25.85 7.05
N ILE A 153 -13.24 -25.60 5.82
CA ILE A 153 -12.78 -26.28 4.59
C ILE A 153 -11.40 -25.77 4.13
N ILE A 154 -11.16 -24.46 4.22
CA ILE A 154 -9.89 -23.79 3.86
C ILE A 154 -8.73 -24.20 4.80
N LEU A 155 -9.03 -24.67 6.01
CA LEU A 155 -8.02 -24.91 7.05
C LEU A 155 -7.10 -26.13 6.77
N ASN A 156 -7.42 -27.02 5.82
CA ASN A 156 -6.76 -28.33 5.72
C ASN A 156 -6.32 -28.79 4.31
N LYS A 157 -6.34 -27.96 3.26
CA LYS A 157 -5.84 -28.40 1.92
C LYS A 157 -4.82 -27.43 1.33
N GLU A 158 -3.68 -28.00 0.93
CA GLU A 158 -2.61 -27.35 0.17
C GLU A 158 -3.08 -27.06 -1.27
N ASP A 159 -2.49 -26.06 -1.93
CA ASP A 159 -2.76 -25.80 -3.35
C ASP A 159 -2.22 -26.98 -4.19
N GLU A 160 -3.00 -27.46 -5.17
CA GLU A 160 -2.61 -28.60 -6.02
C GLU A 160 -1.91 -28.10 -7.29
N ILE A 161 -0.64 -28.45 -7.49
CA ILE A 161 0.14 -27.99 -8.64
C ILE A 161 -0.37 -28.62 -9.94
N ILE A 162 -0.42 -27.82 -10.99
CA ILE A 162 -0.82 -28.24 -12.35
C ILE A 162 0.37 -28.18 -13.28
N SER A 163 1.14 -27.09 -13.26
CA SER A 163 2.31 -26.96 -14.15
C SER A 163 3.33 -25.91 -13.71
N TYR A 164 4.53 -26.02 -14.27
CA TYR A 164 5.63 -25.06 -14.15
C TYR A 164 6.02 -24.50 -15.53
N GLN A 165 6.34 -23.22 -15.60
CA GLN A 165 6.74 -22.55 -16.84
C GLN A 165 8.09 -21.86 -16.68
N LEU A 166 8.98 -22.11 -17.65
CA LEU A 166 10.23 -21.38 -17.80
C LEU A 166 10.33 -20.79 -19.20
N SER A 167 10.69 -19.52 -19.30
CA SER A 167 10.82 -18.81 -20.57
C SER A 167 12.21 -18.20 -20.74
N PHE A 168 12.82 -18.44 -21.89
CA PHE A 168 14.14 -17.95 -22.28
C PHE A 168 14.03 -17.15 -23.57
N MET A 169 14.35 -15.86 -23.53
CA MET A 169 14.35 -15.03 -24.74
C MET A 169 15.67 -15.26 -25.51
N ILE A 170 15.59 -15.55 -26.81
CA ILE A 170 16.76 -15.88 -27.66
C ILE A 170 16.94 -14.91 -28.84
N SER A 171 15.89 -14.21 -29.25
CA SER A 171 15.90 -13.04 -30.16
C SER A 171 14.85 -12.03 -29.69
N GLU A 172 14.67 -10.92 -30.42
CA GLU A 172 13.64 -9.92 -30.10
C GLU A 172 12.21 -10.51 -30.12
N ASP A 173 11.98 -11.52 -30.95
CA ASP A 173 10.69 -12.12 -31.23
C ASP A 173 10.60 -13.62 -30.93
N LEU A 174 11.69 -14.28 -30.55
CA LEU A 174 11.75 -15.72 -30.27
C LEU A 174 12.06 -16.02 -28.81
N TYR A 175 11.32 -17.00 -28.30
CA TYR A 175 11.41 -17.53 -26.93
C TYR A 175 11.56 -19.05 -26.99
N ILE A 176 12.31 -19.62 -26.05
CA ILE A 176 12.23 -21.04 -25.72
C ILE A 176 11.39 -21.15 -24.46
N ASN A 177 10.29 -21.89 -24.56
CA ASN A 177 9.35 -22.10 -23.47
C ASN A 177 9.37 -23.56 -23.06
N THR A 178 9.72 -23.81 -21.80
CA THR A 178 9.58 -25.12 -21.16
C THR A 178 8.32 -25.11 -20.33
N VAL A 179 7.43 -26.07 -20.58
CA VAL A 179 6.24 -26.33 -19.77
C VAL A 179 6.35 -27.73 -19.17
N ILE A 180 6.27 -27.81 -17.85
CA ILE A 180 6.25 -29.08 -17.13
C ILE A 180 4.86 -29.27 -16.55
N CYS A 181 4.05 -30.12 -17.18
CA CYS A 181 2.75 -30.53 -16.65
C CYS A 181 2.95 -31.68 -15.67
N VAL A 182 2.41 -31.56 -14.45
CA VAL A 182 2.53 -32.60 -13.42
C VAL A 182 1.24 -33.37 -13.25
N TYR A 183 1.33 -34.58 -12.71
CA TYR A 183 0.15 -35.23 -12.16
C TYR A 183 -0.41 -34.36 -11.02
N LEU A 184 -1.72 -34.11 -11.03
CA LEU A 184 -2.35 -33.12 -10.14
C LEU A 184 -1.95 -33.32 -8.68
N GLY A 185 -1.40 -32.27 -8.06
CA GLY A 185 -0.96 -32.28 -6.66
C GLY A 185 0.46 -32.80 -6.41
N PHE A 186 1.17 -33.31 -7.43
CA PHE A 186 2.58 -33.67 -7.29
C PHE A 186 3.50 -32.45 -7.40
N GLU A 187 4.31 -32.23 -6.36
CA GLU A 187 5.32 -31.18 -6.35
C GLU A 187 6.68 -31.72 -6.82
N LEU A 188 7.25 -31.09 -7.85
CA LEU A 188 8.60 -31.39 -8.33
C LEU A 188 9.65 -30.59 -7.55
N ASP A 189 10.87 -31.14 -7.49
CA ASP A 189 11.99 -30.48 -6.81
C ASP A 189 12.74 -29.49 -7.70
N PHE A 190 13.46 -28.59 -7.02
CA PHE A 190 14.25 -27.53 -7.63
C PHE A 190 15.23 -28.02 -8.72
N ASN A 191 15.81 -29.22 -8.56
CA ASN A 191 16.75 -29.76 -9.54
C ASN A 191 16.04 -30.12 -10.84
N GLU A 192 14.87 -30.76 -10.72
CA GLU A 192 14.05 -31.15 -11.87
C GLU A 192 13.50 -29.93 -12.61
N VAL A 193 12.89 -28.99 -11.88
CA VAL A 193 12.18 -27.84 -12.48
C VAL A 193 13.14 -26.79 -13.03
N ILE A 194 14.19 -26.43 -12.26
CA ILE A 194 15.04 -25.27 -12.58
C ILE A 194 16.37 -25.70 -13.21
N ILE A 195 17.15 -26.56 -12.52
CA ILE A 195 18.52 -26.85 -12.94
C ILE A 195 18.54 -27.63 -14.26
N LYS A 196 17.77 -28.71 -14.36
CA LYS A 196 17.73 -29.53 -15.58
C LYS A 196 17.30 -28.69 -16.78
N THR A 197 16.24 -27.90 -16.63
CA THR A 197 15.71 -27.02 -17.68
C THR A 197 16.74 -25.99 -18.16
N ILE A 198 17.49 -25.36 -17.26
CA ILE A 198 18.57 -24.43 -17.63
C ILE A 198 19.69 -25.14 -18.41
N ILE A 199 20.10 -26.34 -17.97
CA ILE A 199 21.14 -27.11 -18.66
C ILE A 199 20.67 -27.54 -20.05
N ASP A 200 19.44 -28.03 -20.17
CA ASP A 200 18.85 -28.47 -21.43
C ASP A 200 18.74 -27.29 -22.42
N PHE A 201 18.31 -26.12 -21.94
CA PHE A 201 18.31 -24.88 -22.72
C PHE A 201 19.71 -24.54 -23.24
N LEU A 202 20.72 -24.47 -22.36
CA LEU A 202 22.09 -24.12 -22.75
C LEU A 202 22.72 -25.11 -23.73
N ASN A 203 22.41 -26.40 -23.60
CA ASN A 203 22.84 -27.44 -24.55
C ASN A 203 22.12 -27.34 -25.90
N THR A 204 20.91 -26.78 -25.91
CA THR A 204 20.09 -26.60 -27.13
C THR A 204 20.57 -25.42 -27.96
N VAL A 205 20.90 -24.29 -27.32
CA VAL A 205 21.27 -23.03 -28.00
C VAL A 205 22.78 -22.80 -28.10
N GLY A 206 23.60 -23.66 -27.52
CA GLY A 206 25.04 -23.43 -27.44
C GLY A 206 25.89 -24.66 -27.20
N THR A 207 27.14 -24.42 -26.85
CA THR A 207 28.17 -25.45 -26.61
C THR A 207 28.49 -25.60 -25.12
N PHE A 208 27.49 -25.42 -24.24
CA PHE A 208 27.71 -25.52 -22.80
C PHE A 208 28.18 -26.93 -22.44
N ILE A 209 29.29 -27.03 -21.71
CA ILE A 209 29.82 -28.33 -21.25
C ILE A 209 29.55 -28.47 -19.75
N LYS A 210 28.59 -29.33 -19.39
CA LYS A 210 28.23 -29.60 -17.99
C LYS A 210 29.48 -30.00 -17.18
N ASN A 211 29.65 -29.40 -16.00
CA ASN A 211 30.78 -29.57 -15.06
C ASN A 211 32.11 -28.88 -15.45
N GLU A 212 32.22 -28.37 -16.68
CA GLU A 212 33.38 -27.58 -17.12
C GLU A 212 33.04 -26.10 -17.15
N ASP A 213 31.98 -25.76 -17.88
CA ASP A 213 31.42 -24.42 -17.98
C ASP A 213 30.52 -24.10 -16.79
N LYS A 214 30.18 -22.81 -16.66
CA LYS A 214 29.26 -22.30 -15.63
C LYS A 214 28.18 -21.41 -16.23
N PHE A 215 27.04 -21.35 -15.56
CA PHE A 215 26.03 -20.32 -15.83
C PHE A 215 25.90 -19.32 -14.69
N ASP A 216 25.43 -18.13 -15.01
CA ASP A 216 24.97 -17.10 -14.09
C ASP A 216 23.61 -16.57 -14.55
N CYS A 217 22.54 -17.06 -13.90
CA CYS A 217 21.18 -16.87 -14.34
C CYS A 217 20.41 -15.96 -13.39
N THR A 218 19.67 -14.98 -13.91
CA THR A 218 18.65 -14.26 -13.12
C THR A 218 17.26 -14.81 -13.43
N LEU A 219 16.68 -15.50 -12.45
CA LEU A 219 15.31 -15.99 -12.48
C LEU A 219 14.37 -14.88 -11.98
N ILE A 220 13.35 -14.56 -12.77
CA ILE A 220 12.34 -13.55 -12.44
C ILE A 220 10.93 -14.14 -12.55
N ALA A 221 10.09 -13.76 -11.59
CA ALA A 221 8.65 -14.03 -11.61
C ALA A 221 7.89 -12.75 -11.21
N HIS A 222 6.56 -12.80 -11.29
CA HIS A 222 5.69 -11.71 -10.85
C HIS A 222 4.98 -12.13 -9.57
N LYS A 223 5.31 -11.52 -8.43
CA LYS A 223 4.84 -11.96 -7.11
C LYS A 223 5.35 -13.36 -6.74
N ASN A 224 6.65 -13.56 -6.92
CA ASN A 224 7.38 -14.83 -6.85
C ASN A 224 7.26 -15.63 -5.55
N ILE A 225 6.76 -15.02 -4.47
CA ILE A 225 6.44 -15.75 -3.24
C ILE A 225 5.34 -16.78 -3.47
N VAL A 226 4.44 -16.52 -4.40
CA VAL A 226 3.41 -17.50 -4.77
C VAL A 226 4.09 -18.66 -5.49
N ASP A 227 4.80 -18.37 -6.57
CA ASP A 227 5.31 -19.40 -7.51
C ASP A 227 6.46 -20.21 -6.92
N PHE A 228 7.43 -19.54 -6.28
CA PHE A 228 8.59 -20.23 -5.73
C PHE A 228 8.20 -21.17 -4.58
N THR A 229 7.08 -20.92 -3.88
CA THR A 229 6.60 -21.84 -2.83
C THR A 229 6.03 -23.14 -3.38
N LYS A 230 5.79 -23.22 -4.70
CA LYS A 230 5.25 -24.40 -5.39
C LYS A 230 6.32 -25.36 -5.89
N VAL A 231 7.60 -25.02 -5.68
CA VAL A 231 8.75 -25.84 -6.08
C VAL A 231 9.46 -26.38 -4.85
N ARG A 232 9.52 -27.70 -4.76
CA ARG A 232 10.01 -28.38 -3.56
C ARG A 232 11.49 -28.09 -3.37
N GLY A 233 11.82 -27.48 -2.24
CA GLY A 233 13.20 -27.14 -1.91
C GLY A 233 13.75 -25.91 -2.64
N MET A 234 12.90 -25.09 -3.26
CA MET A 234 13.30 -23.79 -3.80
C MET A 234 13.39 -22.73 -2.70
N ILE A 235 12.29 -22.43 -2.01
CA ILE A 235 12.23 -21.49 -0.87
C ILE A 235 11.51 -22.05 0.37
N THR A 236 11.14 -23.34 0.34
CA THR A 236 10.48 -24.10 1.40
C THR A 236 11.49 -24.99 2.14
N PRO A 237 12.41 -24.43 2.94
CA PRO A 237 13.28 -25.27 3.75
C PRO A 237 12.42 -26.05 4.75
N LYS A 238 12.63 -27.37 4.85
CA LYS A 238 12.12 -28.17 5.97
C LYS A 238 12.85 -27.72 7.24
N VAL A 239 12.43 -26.61 7.83
CA VAL A 239 12.95 -26.14 9.12
C VAL A 239 11.99 -26.61 10.19
N PHE A 240 12.37 -27.67 10.89
CA PHE A 240 11.58 -28.27 11.97
C PHE A 240 11.43 -27.33 13.18
N ASP A 241 12.25 -26.28 13.28
CA ASP A 241 12.17 -25.22 14.29
C ASP A 241 11.89 -23.85 13.65
N LYS A 242 10.85 -23.17 14.15
CA LYS A 242 10.46 -21.82 13.70
C LYS A 242 11.51 -20.76 14.03
N ASN A 243 12.39 -21.04 15.00
CA ASN A 243 13.45 -20.13 15.45
C ASN A 243 14.84 -20.47 14.88
N ALA A 244 15.00 -21.57 14.14
CA ALA A 244 16.29 -21.92 13.57
C ALA A 244 16.70 -20.98 12.41
N GLU A 245 17.99 -20.70 12.27
CA GLU A 245 18.48 -19.99 11.09
C GLU A 245 18.21 -20.80 9.80
N LEU A 246 18.10 -20.10 8.67
CA LEU A 246 18.03 -20.77 7.38
C LEU A 246 19.29 -21.62 7.14
N PRO A 247 19.18 -22.78 6.48
CA PRO A 247 20.34 -23.52 6.01
C PRO A 247 21.28 -22.60 5.21
N LYS A 248 22.59 -22.77 5.38
CA LYS A 248 23.63 -21.92 4.75
C LYS A 248 23.42 -21.67 3.25
N LYS A 249 22.86 -22.63 2.52
CA LYS A 249 22.52 -22.48 1.09
C LYS A 249 21.50 -21.36 0.79
N TYR A 250 20.71 -20.93 1.77
CA TYR A 250 19.74 -19.83 1.67
C TYR A 250 20.15 -18.59 2.48
N GLU A 251 21.39 -18.51 2.97
CA GLU A 251 21.86 -17.37 3.77
C GLU A 251 21.68 -16.03 3.02
N SER A 252 21.76 -16.06 1.69
CA SER A 252 21.56 -14.87 0.86
C SER A 252 20.11 -14.59 0.47
N LEU A 253 19.17 -15.49 0.79
CA LEU A 253 17.75 -15.35 0.49
C LEU A 253 17.10 -14.42 1.52
N THR A 254 16.48 -13.35 1.05
CA THR A 254 15.73 -12.40 1.89
C THR A 254 14.37 -12.10 1.28
N SER A 255 13.50 -11.45 2.06
CA SER A 255 12.19 -11.01 1.62
C SER A 255 12.12 -9.49 1.67
N ILE A 256 11.91 -8.84 0.53
CA ILE A 256 11.69 -7.39 0.44
C ILE A 256 10.26 -7.16 -0.06
N ARG A 257 9.46 -6.39 0.68
CA ARG A 257 8.05 -6.11 0.37
C ARG A 257 7.25 -7.37 0.00
N ASN A 258 7.51 -8.46 0.72
CA ASN A 258 6.86 -9.74 0.52
C ASN A 258 7.13 -10.38 -0.86
N CYS A 259 8.32 -10.18 -1.40
CA CYS A 259 8.87 -10.86 -2.58
C CYS A 259 10.25 -11.41 -2.22
N PHE A 260 10.60 -12.60 -2.70
CA PHE A 260 11.87 -13.24 -2.43
C PHE A 260 12.96 -12.76 -3.37
N VAL A 261 14.11 -12.40 -2.81
CA VAL A 261 15.28 -11.98 -3.60
C VAL A 261 16.54 -12.52 -2.98
N THR A 262 17.58 -12.67 -3.79
CA THR A 262 18.90 -13.10 -3.32
C THR A 262 19.88 -11.94 -3.32
N VAL A 263 20.43 -11.61 -2.15
CA VAL A 263 21.43 -10.54 -1.96
C VAL A 263 22.76 -10.91 -2.63
N LYS A 264 23.09 -12.20 -2.59
CA LYS A 264 24.20 -12.84 -3.31
C LYS A 264 23.64 -14.01 -4.11
N PRO A 265 24.21 -14.35 -5.27
CA PRO A 265 23.76 -15.49 -6.05
C PRO A 265 23.77 -16.79 -5.23
N LEU A 266 22.77 -17.64 -5.47
CA LEU A 266 22.73 -18.99 -4.92
C LEU A 266 23.62 -19.89 -5.79
N ALA A 267 24.63 -20.50 -5.17
CA ALA A 267 25.48 -21.45 -5.88
C ALA A 267 24.73 -22.77 -6.10
N VAL A 268 24.82 -23.29 -7.32
CA VAL A 268 24.17 -24.52 -7.76
C VAL A 268 25.22 -25.59 -8.01
N TYR A 269 24.93 -26.82 -7.59
CA TYR A 269 25.85 -27.94 -7.66
C TYR A 269 25.18 -29.19 -8.23
N ASP A 270 25.96 -29.95 -9.00
CA ASP A 270 25.69 -31.36 -9.29
C ASP A 270 26.30 -32.20 -8.16
N ILE A 271 25.61 -33.28 -7.77
CA ILE A 271 26.08 -34.20 -6.73
C ILE A 271 26.29 -35.55 -7.40
N ASP A 272 27.55 -36.00 -7.46
CA ASP A 272 27.84 -37.32 -8.00
C ASP A 272 27.50 -38.46 -7.01
N TYR A 273 27.59 -39.71 -7.47
CA TYR A 273 27.30 -40.90 -6.65
C TYR A 273 28.15 -40.97 -5.37
N ASN A 274 29.35 -40.39 -5.39
CA ASN A 274 30.28 -40.33 -4.27
C ASN A 274 30.06 -39.09 -3.37
N ARG A 275 28.97 -38.35 -3.58
CA ARG A 275 28.61 -37.10 -2.89
C ARG A 275 29.62 -35.97 -3.07
N ASN A 276 30.40 -35.98 -4.15
CA ASN A 276 31.23 -34.83 -4.52
C ASN A 276 30.35 -33.77 -5.19
N TYR A 277 30.54 -32.53 -4.76
CA TYR A 277 29.83 -31.37 -5.28
C TYR A 277 30.62 -30.75 -6.45
N LYS A 278 30.02 -30.71 -7.64
CA LYS A 278 30.56 -30.00 -8.81
C LYS A 278 29.73 -28.75 -9.06
N SER A 279 30.36 -27.58 -9.03
CA SER A 279 29.67 -26.31 -9.25
C SER A 279 29.20 -26.20 -10.70
N LEU A 280 27.89 -25.98 -10.89
CA LEU A 280 27.25 -25.78 -12.19
C LEU A 280 27.09 -24.30 -12.55
N GLY A 281 26.93 -23.44 -11.55
CA GLY A 281 26.67 -22.02 -11.78
C GLY A 281 26.04 -21.32 -10.59
N THR A 282 25.44 -20.17 -10.86
CA THR A 282 24.75 -19.31 -9.91
C THR A 282 23.34 -18.94 -10.37
N ILE A 283 22.42 -18.80 -9.42
CA ILE A 283 21.06 -18.32 -9.66
C ILE A 283 20.76 -17.11 -8.77
N HIS A 284 20.27 -16.05 -9.40
CA HIS A 284 19.71 -14.88 -8.74
C HIS A 284 18.19 -14.95 -8.77
N TYR A 285 17.53 -14.64 -7.65
CA TYR A 285 16.08 -14.47 -7.60
C TYR A 285 15.72 -12.99 -7.62
N ARG A 286 14.80 -12.63 -8.52
CA ARG A 286 14.24 -11.28 -8.64
C ARG A 286 12.72 -11.36 -8.78
N ASP A 287 12.09 -10.21 -8.56
CA ASP A 287 10.65 -10.03 -8.72
C ASP A 287 10.39 -8.73 -9.48
N SER A 288 9.52 -8.78 -10.49
CA SER A 288 9.16 -7.60 -11.27
C SER A 288 8.52 -6.49 -10.43
N LEU A 289 7.79 -6.82 -9.35
CA LEU A 289 7.17 -5.85 -8.42
C LEU A 289 8.19 -5.03 -7.61
N LEU A 290 9.45 -5.46 -7.57
CA LEU A 290 10.54 -4.73 -6.92
C LEU A 290 11.35 -3.88 -7.92
N LEU A 291 11.25 -4.19 -9.20
CA LEU A 291 12.04 -3.61 -10.29
C LEU A 291 11.27 -2.56 -11.10
N ASP A 292 9.94 -2.52 -10.98
CA ASP A 292 9.10 -1.46 -11.53
C ASP A 292 8.11 -0.92 -10.47
N ASN A 293 7.23 0.00 -10.86
CA ASN A 293 6.08 0.39 -10.06
C ASN A 293 5.23 -0.84 -9.74
N PRO A 294 4.72 -0.98 -8.50
CA PRO A 294 3.78 -2.04 -8.18
C PRO A 294 2.53 -1.93 -9.07
N GLN A 295 2.36 -2.90 -9.96
CA GLN A 295 1.28 -2.96 -10.95
C GLN A 295 0.96 -4.42 -11.26
N SER A 296 -0.19 -4.68 -11.90
CA SER A 296 -0.53 -6.04 -12.35
C SER A 296 0.37 -6.48 -13.49
N LEU A 297 0.54 -7.79 -13.64
CA LEU A 297 1.27 -8.36 -14.77
C LEU A 297 0.63 -7.99 -16.12
N ALA A 298 -0.70 -7.87 -16.17
CA ALA A 298 -1.42 -7.43 -17.37
C ALA A 298 -0.98 -6.02 -17.83
N TYR A 299 -0.92 -5.07 -16.89
CA TYR A 299 -0.46 -3.71 -17.20
C TYR A 299 1.04 -3.67 -17.53
N LEU A 300 1.85 -4.51 -16.87
CA LEU A 300 3.26 -4.66 -17.24
C LEU A 300 3.40 -5.15 -18.69
N GLY A 301 2.67 -6.20 -19.07
CA GLY A 301 2.65 -6.74 -20.43
C GLY A 301 2.18 -5.73 -21.48
N GLU A 302 1.09 -5.01 -21.20
CA GLU A 302 0.60 -3.94 -22.08
C GLU A 302 1.67 -2.86 -22.31
N SER A 303 2.40 -2.47 -21.27
CA SER A 303 3.46 -1.45 -21.40
C SER A 303 4.66 -1.90 -22.23
N LEU A 304 4.85 -3.21 -22.39
CA LEU A 304 5.86 -3.85 -23.23
C LEU A 304 5.33 -4.24 -24.61
N ASN A 305 4.08 -3.89 -24.94
CA ASN A 305 3.37 -4.35 -26.13
C ASN A 305 3.31 -5.89 -26.24
N PHE A 306 3.22 -6.57 -25.10
CA PHE A 306 3.13 -8.02 -25.01
C PHE A 306 2.07 -8.39 -23.97
N LYS A 307 0.81 -8.32 -24.37
CA LYS A 307 -0.36 -8.36 -23.47
C LYS A 307 -0.49 -9.72 -22.79
N LYS A 308 -0.93 -9.72 -21.52
CA LYS A 308 -1.36 -10.94 -20.83
C LYS A 308 -2.65 -11.46 -21.48
N LEU A 309 -2.81 -12.79 -21.52
CA LEU A 309 -4.00 -13.44 -22.04
C LEU A 309 -5.10 -13.51 -20.97
N ASP A 310 -6.35 -13.25 -21.36
CA ASP A 310 -7.52 -13.31 -20.47
C ASP A 310 -8.28 -14.62 -20.66
N VAL A 311 -8.39 -15.37 -19.57
CA VAL A 311 -9.02 -16.70 -19.51
C VAL A 311 -10.37 -16.70 -18.80
N GLY A 312 -10.86 -15.55 -18.34
CA GLY A 312 -12.14 -15.42 -17.64
C GLY A 312 -12.24 -16.34 -16.42
N GLU A 313 -13.40 -16.96 -16.23
CA GLU A 313 -13.68 -17.87 -15.11
C GLU A 313 -12.77 -19.11 -15.07
N ASN A 314 -12.10 -19.46 -16.18
CA ASN A 314 -11.16 -20.60 -16.20
C ASN A 314 -10.00 -20.42 -15.22
N ILE A 315 -9.71 -19.18 -14.79
CA ILE A 315 -8.71 -18.91 -13.75
C ILE A 315 -9.00 -19.66 -12.44
N GLU A 316 -10.28 -19.91 -12.12
CA GLU A 316 -10.71 -20.65 -10.93
C GLU A 316 -10.77 -22.17 -11.15
N TYR A 317 -10.73 -22.61 -12.41
CA TYR A 317 -10.91 -24.00 -12.85
C TYR A 317 -9.74 -24.50 -13.70
N MET A 318 -8.50 -24.20 -13.28
CA MET A 318 -7.29 -24.52 -14.06
C MET A 318 -7.13 -26.02 -14.38
N GLU A 319 -7.62 -26.91 -13.52
CA GLU A 319 -7.58 -28.37 -13.74
C GLU A 319 -8.45 -28.80 -14.94
N ASP A 320 -9.60 -28.14 -15.10
CA ASP A 320 -10.50 -28.39 -16.23
C ASP A 320 -9.96 -27.69 -17.47
N PHE A 321 -9.36 -26.51 -17.30
CA PHE A 321 -8.83 -25.72 -18.39
C PHE A 321 -7.70 -26.45 -19.14
N ILE A 322 -6.71 -26.99 -18.42
CA ILE A 322 -5.62 -27.78 -19.04
C ILE A 322 -6.15 -29.03 -19.76
N LYS A 323 -7.24 -29.63 -19.26
CA LYS A 323 -7.80 -30.88 -19.79
C LYS A 323 -8.68 -30.67 -21.03
N TYR A 324 -9.54 -29.66 -21.02
CA TYR A 324 -10.54 -29.46 -22.07
C TYR A 324 -10.12 -28.43 -23.13
N ASP A 325 -9.15 -27.57 -22.82
CA ASP A 325 -8.61 -26.54 -23.71
C ASP A 325 -7.07 -26.43 -23.59
N PRO A 326 -6.30 -27.50 -23.85
CA PRO A 326 -4.86 -27.55 -23.59
C PRO A 326 -4.05 -26.49 -24.35
N ASN A 327 -4.42 -26.13 -25.59
CA ASN A 327 -3.74 -25.08 -26.33
C ASN A 327 -3.90 -23.72 -25.63
N ALA A 328 -5.12 -23.39 -25.22
CA ALA A 328 -5.43 -22.12 -24.56
C ALA A 328 -4.72 -22.03 -23.21
N PHE A 329 -4.69 -23.14 -22.47
CA PHE A 329 -3.93 -23.27 -21.25
C PHE A 329 -2.42 -23.03 -21.46
N LEU A 330 -1.80 -23.74 -22.41
CA LEU A 330 -0.36 -23.60 -22.68
C LEU A 330 0.01 -22.18 -23.10
N MET A 331 -0.80 -21.56 -23.97
CA MET A 331 -0.62 -20.16 -24.36
C MET A 331 -0.70 -19.22 -23.17
N TYR A 332 -1.73 -19.35 -22.34
CA TYR A 332 -1.90 -18.54 -21.13
C TYR A 332 -0.74 -18.71 -20.14
N ALA A 333 -0.42 -19.95 -19.77
CA ALA A 333 0.56 -20.25 -18.73
C ALA A 333 1.97 -19.78 -19.13
N THR A 334 2.34 -19.92 -20.41
CA THR A 334 3.65 -19.43 -20.89
C THR A 334 3.72 -17.93 -21.10
N GLN A 335 2.58 -17.26 -21.30
CA GLN A 335 2.56 -15.82 -21.55
C GLN A 335 3.08 -15.03 -20.35
N ASP A 336 2.79 -15.48 -19.12
CA ASP A 336 3.19 -14.79 -17.91
C ASP A 336 4.71 -14.81 -17.69
N SER A 337 5.33 -15.99 -17.83
CA SER A 337 6.79 -16.16 -17.78
C SER A 337 7.50 -15.41 -18.91
N ASN A 338 6.89 -15.38 -20.11
CA ASN A 338 7.33 -14.61 -21.26
C ASN A 338 7.37 -13.08 -20.98
N ILE A 339 6.32 -12.53 -20.36
CA ILE A 339 6.23 -11.10 -20.04
C ILE A 339 7.34 -10.69 -19.07
N VAL A 340 7.58 -11.46 -18.00
CA VAL A 340 8.58 -11.09 -16.98
C VAL A 340 10.02 -11.19 -17.48
N VAL A 341 10.33 -12.14 -18.38
CA VAL A 341 11.67 -12.22 -18.98
C VAL A 341 11.89 -11.11 -20.00
N ASN A 342 10.89 -10.81 -20.84
CA ASN A 342 10.92 -9.68 -21.77
C ASN A 342 11.11 -8.35 -21.00
N PHE A 343 10.46 -8.20 -19.85
CA PHE A 343 10.68 -7.05 -18.97
C PHE A 343 12.16 -6.88 -18.57
N LEU A 344 12.86 -7.94 -18.17
CA LEU A 344 14.28 -7.84 -17.83
C LEU A 344 15.15 -7.50 -19.05
N TYR A 345 14.91 -8.11 -20.20
CA TYR A 345 15.66 -7.78 -21.41
C TYR A 345 15.38 -6.35 -21.88
N SER A 346 14.14 -5.88 -21.80
CA SER A 346 13.76 -4.51 -22.17
C SER A 346 14.38 -3.46 -21.25
N MET A 347 14.51 -3.75 -19.95
CA MET A 347 14.82 -2.72 -18.93
C MET A 347 16.21 -2.85 -18.31
N TYR A 348 16.75 -4.07 -18.29
CA TYR A 348 17.96 -4.44 -17.56
C TYR A 348 18.97 -5.20 -18.43
N LEU A 349 18.91 -5.10 -19.77
CA LEU A 349 19.89 -5.72 -20.68
C LEU A 349 21.34 -5.46 -20.27
N HIS A 350 21.65 -4.22 -19.88
CA HIS A 350 22.98 -3.82 -19.43
C HIS A 350 23.50 -4.62 -18.22
N CYS A 351 22.63 -5.26 -17.44
CA CYS A 351 23.02 -6.13 -16.33
C CYS A 351 23.62 -7.46 -16.79
N LEU A 352 23.57 -7.81 -18.08
CA LEU A 352 24.27 -8.96 -18.65
C LEU A 352 25.76 -8.72 -18.91
N GLU A 353 26.24 -7.48 -18.83
CA GLU A 353 27.68 -7.21 -18.92
C GLU A 353 28.44 -7.85 -17.75
N ASP A 354 29.74 -8.09 -17.97
CA ASP A 354 30.62 -8.72 -16.99
C ASP A 354 30.66 -7.94 -15.67
N GLY A 355 30.48 -8.65 -14.56
CA GLY A 355 30.49 -8.06 -13.21
C GLY A 355 29.31 -7.16 -12.85
N LYS A 356 28.29 -7.01 -13.71
CA LYS A 356 27.04 -6.30 -13.38
C LYS A 356 25.99 -7.26 -12.84
N GLU A 357 24.99 -6.78 -12.12
CA GLU A 357 23.88 -7.62 -11.62
C GLU A 357 22.57 -6.84 -11.71
N VAL A 358 21.45 -7.57 -11.84
CA VAL A 358 20.12 -6.96 -11.72
C VAL A 358 19.95 -6.48 -10.28
N PRO A 359 19.56 -5.21 -10.03
CA PRO A 359 19.42 -4.68 -8.67
C PRO A 359 18.36 -5.45 -7.88
N LEU A 360 18.39 -5.39 -6.54
CA LEU A 360 17.34 -6.00 -5.71
C LEU A 360 16.01 -5.24 -5.80
N THR A 361 16.10 -3.92 -5.95
CA THR A 361 14.94 -3.01 -6.05
C THR A 361 15.28 -1.82 -6.92
N ILE A 362 14.29 -1.25 -7.59
CA ILE A 362 14.44 0.00 -8.36
C ILE A 362 14.90 1.17 -7.47
N ALA A 363 14.41 1.22 -6.24
CA ALA A 363 14.84 2.24 -5.30
C ALA A 363 16.31 2.05 -4.90
N GLY A 364 16.77 0.80 -4.72
CA GLY A 364 18.18 0.49 -4.46
C GLY A 364 19.09 0.90 -5.62
N TYR A 365 18.64 0.65 -6.85
CA TYR A 365 19.32 1.10 -8.06
C TYR A 365 19.40 2.62 -8.14
N SER A 366 18.32 3.33 -7.80
CA SER A 366 18.31 4.80 -7.74
C SER A 366 19.37 5.37 -6.80
N ALA A 367 19.51 4.81 -5.59
CA ALA A 367 20.57 5.22 -4.66
C ALA A 367 21.98 4.97 -5.22
N ASP A 368 22.19 3.86 -5.93
CA ASP A 368 23.48 3.52 -6.54
C ASP A 368 23.85 4.48 -7.68
N VAL A 369 22.90 4.77 -8.57
CA VAL A 369 23.08 5.74 -9.67
C VAL A 369 23.36 7.14 -9.11
N GLY A 370 22.56 7.58 -8.12
CA GLY A 370 22.74 8.90 -7.52
C GLY A 370 24.06 9.05 -6.76
N GLN A 371 24.47 8.03 -5.98
CA GLN A 371 25.77 8.03 -5.31
C GLN A 371 26.93 8.08 -6.33
N LYS A 372 26.87 7.28 -7.39
CA LYS A 372 27.90 7.30 -8.46
C LYS A 372 27.99 8.66 -9.13
N PHE A 373 26.85 9.29 -9.43
CA PHE A 373 26.81 10.62 -10.00
C PHE A 373 27.44 11.66 -9.06
N LEU A 374 27.02 11.72 -7.80
CA LEU A 374 27.53 12.68 -6.82
C LEU A 374 29.02 12.48 -6.53
N LYS A 375 29.50 11.23 -6.45
CA LYS A 375 30.95 10.96 -6.35
C LYS A 375 31.72 11.55 -7.52
N LYS A 376 31.20 11.39 -8.75
CA LYS A 376 31.83 11.96 -9.94
C LYS A 376 31.79 13.49 -9.92
N LEU A 377 30.65 14.08 -9.55
CA LEU A 377 30.45 15.53 -9.50
C LEU A 377 31.43 16.21 -8.52
N TYR A 378 31.68 15.59 -7.37
CA TYR A 378 32.56 16.12 -6.31
C TYR A 378 33.95 15.46 -6.26
N ASN A 379 34.36 14.73 -7.32
CA ASN A 379 35.65 14.06 -7.43
C ASN A 379 36.02 13.16 -6.23
N LEU A 380 35.02 12.45 -5.67
CA LEU A 380 35.17 11.54 -4.54
C LEU A 380 35.62 10.16 -5.03
N LYS A 381 36.74 9.67 -4.49
CA LYS A 381 37.41 8.45 -4.99
C LYS A 381 36.83 7.16 -4.42
N SER A 382 36.19 7.22 -3.25
CA SER A 382 35.68 6.04 -2.55
C SER A 382 34.31 6.25 -1.93
N ASP A 383 33.65 5.16 -1.57
CA ASP A 383 32.38 5.20 -0.81
C ASP A 383 32.58 5.81 0.58
N ALA A 384 33.77 5.66 1.18
CA ALA A 384 34.10 6.29 2.46
C ALA A 384 34.22 7.82 2.34
N ASP A 385 34.74 8.33 1.21
CA ASP A 385 34.79 9.78 0.96
C ASP A 385 33.37 10.34 0.79
N PHE A 386 32.51 9.61 0.06
CA PHE A 386 31.09 9.97 -0.07
C PHE A 386 30.38 9.97 1.28
N ASP A 387 30.54 8.92 2.08
CA ASP A 387 29.93 8.80 3.40
C ASP A 387 30.35 9.95 4.32
N LYS A 388 31.62 10.35 4.27
CA LYS A 388 32.12 11.50 5.06
C LYS A 388 31.48 12.82 4.61
N ILE A 389 31.47 13.11 3.31
CA ILE A 389 31.00 14.41 2.77
C ILE A 389 29.47 14.54 2.78
N PHE A 390 28.74 13.49 2.40
CA PHE A 390 27.28 13.56 2.22
C PHE A 390 26.48 12.99 3.39
N ARG A 391 27.11 12.18 4.25
CA ARG A 391 26.40 11.49 5.35
C ARG A 391 27.02 11.78 6.72
N GLY A 392 28.14 12.49 6.79
CA GLY A 392 28.85 12.74 8.06
C GLY A 392 29.35 11.46 8.75
N ILE A 393 29.49 10.36 8.00
CA ILE A 393 29.93 9.07 8.50
C ILE A 393 31.42 8.90 8.19
N GLU A 394 32.23 8.79 9.22
CA GLU A 394 33.66 8.55 9.11
C GLU A 394 33.98 7.07 9.27
N CYS A 395 35.04 6.61 8.60
CA CYS A 395 35.54 5.24 8.68
C CYS A 395 36.91 5.23 9.35
N ARG A 396 37.04 4.52 10.47
CA ARG A 396 38.34 4.22 11.10
C ARG A 396 38.68 2.74 10.92
N LYS A 397 39.94 2.47 10.55
CA LYS A 397 40.47 1.10 10.55
C LYS A 397 40.80 0.70 12.00
N VAL A 398 40.21 -0.39 12.46
CA VAL A 398 40.53 -1.03 13.75
C VAL A 398 41.00 -2.45 13.45
N GLY A 399 42.32 -2.64 13.44
CA GLY A 399 42.95 -3.87 12.94
C GLY A 399 42.63 -4.12 11.46
N LYS A 400 42.09 -5.31 11.14
CA LYS A 400 41.62 -5.68 9.79
C LYS A 400 40.19 -5.21 9.49
N SER A 401 39.46 -4.70 10.48
CA SER A 401 38.06 -4.30 10.34
C SER A 401 37.92 -2.80 10.08
N LYS A 402 36.85 -2.41 9.37
CA LYS A 402 36.44 -1.01 9.22
C LYS A 402 35.28 -0.74 10.17
N GLN A 403 35.41 0.29 11.01
CA GLN A 403 34.32 0.77 11.85
C GLN A 403 33.85 2.12 11.31
N TYR A 404 32.54 2.26 11.17
CA TYR A 404 31.88 3.48 10.70
C TYR A 404 31.22 4.17 11.89
N TYR A 405 31.46 5.46 12.06
CA TYR A 405 30.91 6.24 13.16
C TYR A 405 30.56 7.66 12.70
N ILE A 406 29.68 8.32 13.46
CA ILE A 406 29.42 9.75 13.35
C ILE A 406 30.15 10.41 14.52
N ARG A 407 30.81 11.55 14.29
CA ARG A 407 31.48 12.31 15.34
C ARG A 407 30.51 12.69 16.46
N ASP A 408 30.97 12.65 17.71
CA ASP A 408 30.15 12.98 18.89
C ASP A 408 29.44 14.33 18.77
N SER A 409 30.13 15.33 18.20
CA SER A 409 29.58 16.68 17.97
C SER A 409 28.43 16.74 16.96
N LEU A 410 28.27 15.74 16.10
CA LEU A 410 27.15 15.62 15.14
C LEU A 410 26.10 14.60 15.60
N TYR A 411 26.54 13.55 16.31
CA TYR A 411 25.73 12.39 16.66
C TYR A 411 24.39 12.79 17.31
N ARG A 412 24.44 13.65 18.34
CA ARG A 412 23.23 14.14 19.03
C ARG A 412 22.27 14.87 18.08
N HIS A 413 22.77 15.66 17.15
CA HIS A 413 21.93 16.42 16.21
C HIS A 413 21.31 15.52 15.16
N PHE A 414 22.07 14.53 14.67
CA PHE A 414 21.58 13.53 13.73
C PHE A 414 20.45 12.69 14.34
N ASP A 415 20.59 12.30 15.61
CA ASP A 415 19.54 11.58 16.34
C ASP A 415 18.28 12.43 16.53
N ILE A 416 18.43 13.70 16.93
CA ILE A 416 17.30 14.62 17.07
C ILE A 416 16.57 14.79 15.74
N LEU A 417 17.30 14.99 14.63
CA LEU A 417 16.72 15.09 13.29
C LEU A 417 16.05 13.77 12.86
N ALA A 418 16.67 12.62 13.14
CA ALA A 418 16.13 11.31 12.81
C ALA A 418 14.77 11.04 13.48
N VAL A 419 14.63 11.38 14.77
CA VAL A 419 13.39 11.23 15.53
C VAL A 419 12.30 12.21 15.06
N ASN A 420 12.71 13.39 14.59
CA ASN A 420 11.83 14.45 14.10
C ASN A 420 11.73 14.52 12.56
N TYR A 421 12.16 13.48 11.85
CA TYR A 421 11.90 13.34 10.42
C TYR A 421 10.40 13.08 10.20
N TYR A 422 9.70 13.96 9.50
CA TYR A 422 8.26 13.87 9.26
C TYR A 422 7.92 13.67 7.78
N GLY A 423 6.74 13.11 7.49
CA GLY A 423 6.26 12.95 6.11
C GLY A 423 5.74 14.26 5.51
N GLY A 424 4.94 14.16 4.44
CA GLY A 424 4.24 15.31 3.86
C GLY A 424 3.08 15.83 4.72
N ARG A 425 2.59 17.04 4.40
CA ARG A 425 1.41 17.65 5.03
C ARG A 425 0.15 16.91 4.58
N ASN A 426 -0.68 16.50 5.51
CA ASN A 426 -1.81 15.60 5.26
C ASN A 426 -2.96 16.01 6.20
N GLU A 427 -3.89 16.84 5.69
CA GLU A 427 -5.04 17.39 6.42
C GLU A 427 -6.30 17.45 5.54
N THR A 428 -7.46 17.46 6.17
CA THR A 428 -8.76 17.76 5.56
C THR A 428 -9.31 19.03 6.17
N PHE A 429 -9.65 20.00 5.34
CA PHE A 429 -10.15 21.31 5.76
C PHE A 429 -11.68 21.36 5.76
N VAL A 430 -12.31 20.57 4.88
CA VAL A 430 -13.76 20.42 4.78
C VAL A 430 -14.10 18.93 4.70
N HIS A 431 -15.06 18.46 5.49
CA HIS A 431 -15.69 17.14 5.35
C HIS A 431 -17.10 17.33 4.83
N GLY A 432 -17.52 16.57 3.83
CA GLY A 432 -18.91 16.62 3.34
C GLY A 432 -19.06 16.30 1.85
N TYR A 433 -20.32 16.26 1.40
CA TYR A 433 -20.69 16.16 0.00
C TYR A 433 -21.01 17.57 -0.54
N LEU A 434 -20.18 18.02 -1.47
CA LEU A 434 -20.17 19.41 -1.95
C LEU A 434 -20.41 19.46 -3.46
N LYS A 435 -21.07 20.53 -3.90
CA LYS A 435 -21.24 20.87 -5.32
C LYS A 435 -20.56 22.21 -5.62
N GLY A 436 -19.94 22.33 -6.79
CA GLY A 436 -19.18 23.52 -7.16
C GLY A 436 -18.27 23.32 -8.38
N ARG A 437 -17.16 24.06 -8.44
CA ARG A 437 -16.05 23.79 -9.37
C ARG A 437 -14.79 23.48 -8.57
N PHE A 438 -14.38 22.23 -8.61
CA PHE A 438 -13.25 21.71 -7.85
C PHE A 438 -12.09 21.33 -8.76
N PHE A 439 -10.87 21.53 -8.26
CA PHE A 439 -9.63 21.32 -8.98
C PHE A 439 -8.66 20.58 -8.07
N ASP A 440 -8.10 19.47 -8.56
CA ASP A 440 -6.99 18.74 -7.94
C ASP A 440 -5.69 19.33 -8.45
N ILE A 441 -4.99 20.06 -7.59
CA ILE A 441 -3.84 20.89 -7.95
C ILE A 441 -2.59 20.29 -7.32
N ASP A 442 -1.61 19.95 -8.16
CA ASP A 442 -0.36 19.32 -7.74
C ASP A 442 0.86 20.18 -8.11
N GLY A 443 1.89 20.14 -7.27
CA GLY A 443 3.19 20.74 -7.58
C GLY A 443 3.99 19.93 -8.59
N SER A 444 4.56 20.61 -9.59
CA SER A 444 5.45 20.00 -10.58
C SER A 444 6.70 19.41 -9.93
N LYS A 445 6.95 18.12 -10.19
CA LYS A 445 8.11 17.35 -9.66
C LYS A 445 8.45 17.66 -8.19
N PHE A 446 7.43 17.73 -7.34
CA PHE A 446 7.49 18.29 -5.98
C PHE A 446 8.78 17.99 -5.19
N TYR A 447 8.99 16.74 -4.74
CA TYR A 447 10.17 16.40 -3.91
C TYR A 447 11.53 16.62 -4.61
N PRO A 448 11.71 16.28 -5.90
CA PRO A 448 12.88 16.70 -6.67
C PRO A 448 13.18 18.21 -6.61
N VAL A 449 12.16 19.07 -6.74
CA VAL A 449 12.34 20.52 -6.62
C VAL A 449 12.75 20.89 -5.19
N MET A 450 12.09 20.35 -4.17
CA MET A 450 12.45 20.63 -2.76
C MET A 450 13.89 20.23 -2.42
N ALA A 451 14.33 19.06 -2.90
CA ALA A 451 15.69 18.60 -2.71
C ALA A 451 16.72 19.55 -3.35
N SER A 452 16.36 20.19 -4.46
CA SER A 452 17.23 21.09 -5.24
C SER A 452 17.47 22.44 -4.56
N ILE A 453 16.71 22.77 -3.51
CA ILE A 453 16.89 23.99 -2.70
C ILE A 453 17.97 23.78 -1.62
N ILE A 454 18.30 22.53 -1.28
CA ILE A 454 19.15 22.21 -0.14
C ILE A 454 20.64 22.31 -0.53
N PRO A 455 21.44 23.15 0.15
CA PRO A 455 22.86 23.30 -0.14
C PRO A 455 23.68 22.10 0.35
N LEU A 456 24.90 21.94 -0.16
CA LEU A 456 25.86 20.97 0.36
C LEU A 456 26.28 21.35 1.80
N LEU A 457 25.98 20.48 2.75
CA LEU A 457 26.28 20.70 4.18
C LEU A 457 27.72 20.28 4.51
N ASP A 458 28.40 21.05 5.36
CA ASP A 458 29.75 20.77 5.85
C ASP A 458 29.73 19.97 7.15
N PHE A 459 29.65 18.65 7.03
CA PHE A 459 29.76 17.75 8.18
C PHE A 459 31.19 17.61 8.72
N ASN A 460 32.20 18.27 8.14
CA ASN A 460 33.54 18.32 8.74
C ASN A 460 33.64 19.38 9.83
N LYS A 461 32.68 20.30 9.92
CA LYS A 461 32.62 21.34 10.94
C LYS A 461 31.46 21.08 11.89
N ASP A 462 31.63 21.54 13.13
CA ASP A 462 30.53 21.51 14.09
C ASP A 462 29.43 22.51 13.68
N PRO A 463 28.14 22.17 13.92
CA PRO A 463 27.04 23.10 13.74
C PRO A 463 27.23 24.36 14.58
N THR A 464 26.77 25.50 14.07
CA THR A 464 26.75 26.75 14.82
C THR A 464 25.50 26.79 15.71
N TYR A 465 25.66 27.12 16.99
CA TYR A 465 24.53 27.32 17.90
C TYR A 465 23.78 28.60 17.59
N ILE A 466 22.45 28.53 17.67
CA ILE A 466 21.56 29.69 17.54
C ILE A 466 21.26 30.20 18.97
N PRO A 467 21.46 31.50 19.27
CA PRO A 467 21.16 32.06 20.58
C PRO A 467 19.70 31.84 20.99
N ALA A 468 19.47 31.61 22.27
CA ALA A 468 18.13 31.58 22.84
C ALA A 468 17.53 32.99 22.87
N GLY A 469 16.22 33.09 22.65
CA GLY A 469 15.48 34.34 22.64
C GLY A 469 14.46 34.44 21.51
N GLU A 470 13.82 35.60 21.42
CA GLU A 470 12.83 35.90 20.39
C GLU A 470 13.48 36.06 19.02
N VAL A 471 12.87 35.45 18.00
CA VAL A 471 13.27 35.60 16.60
C VAL A 471 13.01 37.04 16.13
N LYS A 472 13.98 37.61 15.43
CA LYS A 472 13.98 38.97 14.88
C LYS A 472 14.45 38.96 13.43
N ASP A 473 14.25 40.05 12.70
CA ASP A 473 14.70 40.19 11.30
C ASP A 473 16.22 40.01 11.09
N ASP A 474 17.05 40.09 12.12
CA ASP A 474 18.50 39.86 12.04
C ASP A 474 18.92 38.44 12.47
N THR A 475 17.97 37.57 12.84
CA THR A 475 18.26 36.22 13.35
C THR A 475 18.71 35.25 12.26
N PHE A 476 18.14 35.38 11.06
CA PHE A 476 18.37 34.48 9.93
C PHE A 476 18.67 35.25 8.65
N LEU A 477 19.25 34.55 7.69
CA LEU A 477 19.38 35.06 6.33
C LEU A 477 18.12 34.64 5.55
N TRP A 478 17.20 35.58 5.32
CA TRP A 478 15.86 35.26 4.81
C TRP A 478 15.84 34.68 3.40
N ASP A 479 16.73 35.17 2.53
CA ASP A 479 16.75 34.82 1.10
C ASP A 479 17.53 33.54 0.78
N VAL A 480 18.28 33.00 1.74
CA VAL A 480 19.09 31.79 1.54
C VAL A 480 18.50 30.61 2.31
N GLU A 481 18.70 29.40 1.79
CA GLU A 481 18.32 28.20 2.53
C GLU A 481 19.33 27.93 3.64
N GLU A 482 18.85 27.92 4.89
CA GLU A 482 19.65 27.64 6.08
C GLU A 482 19.17 26.35 6.70
N VAL A 483 20.04 25.34 6.79
CA VAL A 483 19.63 24.00 7.25
C VAL A 483 19.96 23.82 8.71
N GLY A 484 18.98 23.38 9.50
CA GLY A 484 19.13 23.21 10.93
C GLY A 484 17.79 23.03 11.63
N TYR A 485 17.79 23.20 12.95
CA TYR A 485 16.57 23.14 13.74
C TYR A 485 16.66 23.99 15.00
N VAL A 486 15.49 24.28 15.56
CA VAL A 486 15.33 24.85 16.90
C VAL A 486 14.33 24.02 17.70
N ILE A 487 14.44 24.11 19.03
CA ILE A 487 13.35 23.86 19.96
C ILE A 487 12.82 25.23 20.37
N CYS A 488 11.55 25.50 20.07
CA CYS A 488 10.94 26.80 20.32
C CYS A 488 9.54 26.70 20.89
N ASP A 489 9.11 27.80 21.50
CA ASP A 489 7.69 28.09 21.70
C ASP A 489 7.25 28.99 20.55
N PHE A 490 6.05 28.77 20.03
CA PHE A 490 5.48 29.59 18.96
C PHE A 490 4.03 29.94 19.24
N ASP A 491 3.61 31.09 18.72
CA ASP A 491 2.25 31.60 18.82
C ASP A 491 1.86 32.39 17.56
N TYR A 492 0.82 31.93 16.89
CA TYR A 492 0.24 32.59 15.72
C TYR A 492 -0.88 33.59 16.07
N ALA A 493 -1.09 33.96 17.34
CA ALA A 493 -2.19 34.84 17.76
C ALA A 493 -2.38 36.12 16.93
N ALA A 494 -1.28 36.72 16.43
CA ALA A 494 -1.31 37.92 15.59
C ALA A 494 -1.62 37.66 14.09
N VAL A 495 -1.61 36.40 13.67
CA VAL A 495 -1.86 35.97 12.30
C VAL A 495 -3.35 35.72 12.11
N ASP A 496 -3.93 36.18 11.00
CA ASP A 496 -5.33 35.93 10.64
C ASP A 496 -5.67 34.41 10.70
N ASN A 497 -6.79 34.05 11.32
CA ASN A 497 -7.25 32.66 11.47
C ASN A 497 -7.51 31.95 10.14
N LYS A 498 -7.71 32.68 9.03
CA LYS A 498 -7.82 32.07 7.69
C LYS A 498 -6.49 31.51 7.18
N MET A 499 -5.36 32.03 7.68
CA MET A 499 -4.04 31.58 7.24
C MET A 499 -3.66 30.26 7.91
N LEU A 500 -3.03 29.39 7.13
CA LEU A 500 -2.59 28.10 7.58
C LEU A 500 -1.23 28.21 8.29
N PRO A 501 -1.11 27.72 9.54
CA PRO A 501 0.19 27.61 10.21
C PRO A 501 1.05 26.54 9.52
N CYS A 502 2.37 26.74 9.49
CA CYS A 502 3.32 25.82 8.82
C CYS A 502 4.16 24.97 9.79
N ILE A 503 4.22 25.31 11.07
CA ILE A 503 5.01 24.54 12.06
C ILE A 503 4.35 23.18 12.29
N THR A 504 5.12 22.12 12.04
CA THR A 504 4.66 20.74 12.15
C THR A 504 4.73 20.25 13.59
N VAL A 505 3.61 19.79 14.13
CA VAL A 505 3.52 19.20 15.47
C VAL A 505 3.21 17.71 15.36
N LYS A 506 4.06 16.87 15.95
CA LYS A 506 3.81 15.42 16.02
C LYS A 506 2.89 15.10 17.19
N ALA A 507 1.68 14.64 16.88
CA ALA A 507 0.71 14.22 17.89
C ALA A 507 1.00 12.79 18.36
N LYS A 508 1.99 12.65 19.25
CA LYS A 508 2.39 11.36 19.82
C LYS A 508 2.50 11.42 21.35
N LYS A 509 1.86 10.47 22.05
CA LYS A 509 1.98 10.25 23.51
C LYS A 509 2.32 8.78 23.78
N GLY A 510 3.54 8.50 24.23
CA GLY A 510 4.01 7.12 24.42
C GLY A 510 3.93 6.32 23.11
N ASN A 511 3.12 5.26 23.10
CA ASN A 511 2.87 4.42 21.92
C ASN A 511 1.67 4.88 21.06
N ASP A 512 0.90 5.88 21.51
CA ASP A 512 -0.22 6.43 20.76
C ASP A 512 0.27 7.50 19.78
N ASP A 513 0.19 7.22 18.48
CA ASP A 513 0.61 8.11 17.39
C ASP A 513 -0.61 8.46 16.54
N LYS A 514 -1.07 9.71 16.62
CA LYS A 514 -2.21 10.24 15.86
C LYS A 514 -1.76 10.99 14.60
N GLY A 515 -0.48 10.92 14.24
CA GLY A 515 0.09 11.57 13.06
C GLY A 515 0.56 13.01 13.30
N LEU A 516 0.54 13.81 12.23
CA LEU A 516 0.99 15.20 12.22
C LEU A 516 -0.21 16.15 12.24
N ILE A 517 -0.10 17.23 13.01
CA ILE A 517 -1.06 18.34 13.09
C ILE A 517 -0.33 19.69 12.98
N PHE A 518 -1.08 20.76 12.70
CA PHE A 518 -0.56 22.11 12.55
C PHE A 518 -1.39 23.05 13.44
N THR A 519 -0.87 23.34 14.63
CA THR A 519 -1.58 24.12 15.67
C THR A 519 -1.25 25.61 15.57
N ARG A 520 -2.04 26.43 16.28
CA ARG A 520 -1.83 27.89 16.38
C ARG A 520 -0.79 28.26 17.43
N SER A 521 -0.56 27.40 18.41
CA SER A 521 0.49 27.57 19.41
C SER A 521 1.11 26.22 19.79
N GLY A 522 2.30 26.27 20.37
CA GLY A 522 3.02 25.09 20.84
C GLY A 522 4.16 25.47 21.76
N LYS A 523 4.50 24.56 22.68
CA LYS A 523 5.64 24.71 23.59
C LYS A 523 6.65 23.58 23.37
N ASP A 524 7.93 23.91 23.49
CA ASP A 524 9.04 22.97 23.34
C ASP A 524 8.99 22.15 22.04
N VAL A 525 8.61 22.82 20.94
CA VAL A 525 8.39 22.17 19.65
C VAL A 525 9.67 22.17 18.82
N PHE A 526 10.05 20.98 18.35
CA PHE A 526 11.08 20.85 17.32
C PHE A 526 10.57 21.46 16.01
N THR A 527 11.34 22.38 15.46
CA THR A 527 10.99 23.11 14.22
C THR A 527 12.24 23.28 13.36
N THR A 528 12.16 22.97 12.05
CA THR A 528 13.30 23.25 11.15
C THR A 528 13.44 24.76 10.91
N LEU A 529 14.63 25.22 10.50
CA LEU A 529 14.82 26.65 10.22
C LEU A 529 13.91 27.14 9.08
N THR A 530 13.61 26.31 8.08
CA THR A 530 12.64 26.61 7.03
C THR A 530 11.24 26.89 7.58
N GLU A 531 10.75 26.02 8.47
CA GLU A 531 9.45 26.20 9.12
C GLU A 531 9.43 27.45 10.01
N VAL A 532 10.51 27.73 10.75
CA VAL A 532 10.64 28.95 11.58
C VAL A 532 10.59 30.20 10.71
N LYS A 533 11.34 30.23 9.60
CA LYS A 533 11.45 31.41 8.74
C LYS A 533 10.09 31.76 8.12
N SER A 534 9.38 30.77 7.61
CA SER A 534 8.04 30.93 7.05
C SER A 534 7.03 31.38 8.12
N ALA A 535 7.02 30.73 9.28
CA ALA A 535 6.14 31.07 10.40
C ALA A 535 6.33 32.51 10.88
N TYR A 536 7.59 32.92 11.07
CA TYR A 536 7.93 34.27 11.53
C TYR A 536 7.47 35.34 10.51
N LYS A 537 7.79 35.15 9.23
CA LYS A 537 7.41 36.09 8.17
C LYS A 537 5.89 36.15 7.94
N LEU A 538 5.16 35.07 8.23
CA LEU A 538 3.69 35.09 8.26
C LEU A 538 3.13 35.90 9.44
N GLY A 539 3.93 36.18 10.46
CA GLY A 539 3.58 37.00 11.63
C GLY A 539 3.53 36.25 12.96
N ALA A 540 4.01 35.00 13.03
CA ALA A 540 4.06 34.25 14.28
C ALA A 540 5.15 34.77 15.22
N LYS A 541 4.86 34.83 16.52
CA LYS A 541 5.85 35.07 17.56
C LYS A 541 6.56 33.76 17.88
N ILE A 542 7.90 33.75 17.82
CA ILE A 542 8.71 32.55 18.04
C ILE A 542 9.81 32.85 19.05
N ASN A 543 9.90 32.04 20.10
CA ASN A 543 10.95 32.13 21.12
C ASN A 543 11.80 30.86 21.11
N ILE A 544 13.06 30.97 20.68
CA ILE A 544 14.02 29.88 20.61
C ILE A 544 14.56 29.59 22.00
N LYS A 545 14.52 28.31 22.41
CA LYS A 545 15.18 27.83 23.64
C LYS A 545 16.56 27.27 23.35
N TYR A 546 16.67 26.59 22.21
CA TYR A 546 17.89 25.94 21.75
C TYR A 546 17.81 25.75 20.24
N GLY A 547 18.94 25.82 19.54
CA GLY A 547 18.97 25.49 18.13
C GLY A 547 20.36 25.40 17.56
N VAL A 548 20.47 24.78 16.39
CA VAL A 548 21.71 24.69 15.63
C VAL A 548 21.47 24.90 14.14
N LYS A 549 22.49 25.41 13.47
CA LYS A 549 22.57 25.60 12.03
C LYS A 549 23.80 24.89 11.47
N PHE A 550 23.62 24.06 10.46
CA PHE A 550 24.74 23.42 9.75
C PHE A 550 25.44 24.45 8.86
N LYS A 551 26.77 24.36 8.79
CA LYS A 551 27.55 25.16 7.85
C LYS A 551 27.42 24.60 6.45
N ILE A 552 27.58 25.46 5.45
CA ILE A 552 27.59 25.06 4.04
C ILE A 552 29.04 24.76 3.66
N LEU A 553 29.24 23.64 2.97
CA LEU A 553 30.54 23.28 2.39
C LEU A 553 30.67 23.98 1.05
N ASP A 554 31.40 25.08 1.05
CA ASP A 554 31.75 25.79 -0.18
C ASP A 554 33.09 25.27 -0.70
N ILE A 555 33.06 24.57 -1.83
CA ILE A 555 34.25 24.06 -2.51
C ILE A 555 34.37 24.84 -3.82
N GLN A 556 35.42 25.66 -3.92
CA GLN A 556 35.65 26.48 -5.11
C GLN A 556 35.63 25.64 -6.40
N GLY A 557 34.79 26.03 -7.35
CA GLY A 557 34.61 25.34 -8.63
C GLY A 557 33.64 24.15 -8.60
N TYR A 558 32.96 23.89 -7.48
CA TYR A 558 31.91 22.87 -7.38
C TYR A 558 30.53 23.48 -7.14
N GLU A 559 29.51 22.70 -7.47
CA GLU A 559 28.12 23.11 -7.39
C GLU A 559 27.63 23.19 -5.95
N LYS A 560 26.94 24.28 -5.60
CA LYS A 560 26.41 24.52 -4.24
C LYS A 560 25.23 23.61 -3.89
N TYR A 561 24.41 23.27 -4.88
CA TYR A 561 23.16 22.51 -4.73
C TYR A 561 23.30 21.11 -5.37
N PRO A 562 23.84 20.11 -4.65
CA PRO A 562 24.19 18.80 -5.23
C PRO A 562 22.99 18.07 -5.85
N PHE A 563 21.82 18.19 -5.21
CA PHE A 563 20.62 17.48 -5.67
C PHE A 563 19.99 18.13 -6.91
N LEU A 564 20.16 19.44 -7.11
CA LEU A 564 19.74 20.11 -8.34
C LEU A 564 20.42 19.46 -9.56
N GLU A 565 21.74 19.32 -9.50
CA GLU A 565 22.52 18.71 -10.58
C GLU A 565 22.21 17.23 -10.77
N LEU A 566 21.94 16.51 -9.69
CA LEU A 566 21.49 15.12 -9.76
C LEU A 566 20.12 15.00 -10.46
N PHE A 567 19.17 15.86 -10.14
CA PHE A 567 17.83 15.82 -10.75
C PHE A 567 17.84 16.31 -12.20
N LYS A 568 18.71 17.27 -12.56
CA LYS A 568 19.01 17.60 -13.97
C LYS A 568 19.57 16.38 -14.72
N TYR A 569 20.49 15.64 -14.10
CA TYR A 569 21.01 14.41 -14.69
C TYR A 569 19.91 13.37 -14.91
N PHE A 570 19.04 13.12 -13.93
CA PHE A 570 17.91 12.21 -14.08
C PHE A 570 16.94 12.66 -15.16
N ALA A 571 16.61 13.96 -15.22
CA ALA A 571 15.78 14.53 -16.29
C ALA A 571 16.41 14.30 -17.67
N LYS A 572 17.73 14.55 -17.81
CA LYS A 572 18.49 14.28 -19.04
C LYS A 572 18.45 12.81 -19.44
N GLN A 573 18.61 11.87 -18.50
CA GLN A 573 18.49 10.44 -18.82
C GLN A 573 17.08 10.05 -19.25
N ARG A 574 16.07 10.59 -18.57
CA ARG A 574 14.66 10.35 -18.91
C ARG A 574 14.31 10.87 -20.31
N ASN A 575 14.79 12.07 -20.66
CA ASN A 575 14.48 12.74 -21.93
C ASN A 575 15.15 12.10 -23.15
N LYS A 576 16.07 11.15 -22.97
CA LYS A 576 16.59 10.30 -24.07
C LYS A 576 15.51 9.40 -24.67
N TYR A 577 14.43 9.15 -23.93
CA TYR A 577 13.38 8.22 -24.32
C TYR A 577 12.07 8.99 -24.54
N LYS A 578 11.34 8.65 -25.61
CA LYS A 578 10.03 9.25 -25.94
C LYS A 578 9.07 9.13 -24.75
N LYS A 579 8.33 10.21 -24.45
CA LYS A 579 7.33 10.23 -23.36
C LYS A 579 6.35 9.06 -23.52
N GLY A 580 6.04 8.39 -22.41
CA GLY A 580 5.13 7.24 -22.39
C GLY A 580 5.83 5.88 -22.54
N THR A 581 7.05 5.83 -23.10
CA THR A 581 7.84 4.58 -23.17
C THR A 581 8.20 4.06 -21.78
N GLN A 582 8.40 2.75 -21.67
CA GLN A 582 8.68 2.09 -20.41
C GLN A 582 10.02 2.54 -19.78
N LEU A 583 11.07 2.78 -20.60
CA LEU A 583 12.33 3.38 -20.14
C LEU A 583 12.17 4.82 -19.65
N ASN A 584 11.30 5.62 -20.27
CA ASN A 584 10.96 6.97 -19.77
C ASN A 584 10.28 6.89 -18.39
N LYS A 585 9.35 5.94 -18.20
CA LYS A 585 8.67 5.69 -16.92
C LYS A 585 9.66 5.21 -15.84
N LEU A 586 10.59 4.32 -16.18
CA LEU A 586 11.63 3.85 -15.26
C LEU A 586 12.51 4.99 -14.75
N TRP A 587 13.01 5.87 -15.62
CA TRP A 587 13.82 6.99 -15.18
C TRP A 587 13.05 7.99 -14.31
N LYS A 588 11.73 8.16 -14.55
CA LYS A 588 10.86 8.90 -13.63
C LYS A 588 10.82 8.24 -12.25
N LEU A 589 10.69 6.92 -12.20
CA LEU A 589 10.67 6.15 -10.95
C LEU A 589 12.02 6.18 -10.22
N ILE A 590 13.13 6.11 -10.96
CA ILE A 590 14.50 6.25 -10.42
C ILE A 590 14.63 7.61 -9.73
N ALA A 591 14.24 8.69 -10.40
CA ALA A 591 14.31 10.03 -9.82
C ALA A 591 13.47 10.14 -8.54
N ASN A 592 12.20 9.73 -8.59
CA ASN A 592 11.30 9.79 -7.44
C ASN A 592 11.79 8.94 -6.25
N SER A 593 12.38 7.77 -6.53
CA SER A 593 12.87 6.85 -5.50
C SER A 593 14.10 7.35 -4.74
N PHE A 594 14.89 8.25 -5.35
CA PHE A 594 16.13 8.74 -4.73
C PHE A 594 15.84 9.45 -3.40
N THR A 595 14.84 10.34 -3.40
CA THR A 595 14.42 11.09 -2.21
C THR A 595 14.03 10.17 -1.05
N GLY A 596 13.27 9.11 -1.33
CA GLY A 596 12.88 8.09 -0.34
C GLY A 596 14.08 7.31 0.23
N LYS A 597 15.16 7.15 -0.55
CA LYS A 597 16.38 6.49 -0.09
C LYS A 597 17.23 7.33 0.86
N ILE A 598 17.17 8.67 0.76
CA ILE A 598 17.79 9.56 1.76
C ILE A 598 17.17 9.33 3.15
N GLY A 599 15.89 8.94 3.20
CA GLY A 599 15.14 8.66 4.43
C GLY A 599 15.17 7.23 4.97
N GLN A 600 15.77 6.28 4.24
CA GLN A 600 15.63 4.85 4.57
C GLN A 600 16.38 4.49 5.87
N GLY A 601 15.73 3.72 6.74
CA GLY A 601 16.34 3.19 7.97
C GLY A 601 16.47 4.20 9.11
N ILE A 602 16.15 5.48 8.88
CA ILE A 602 16.32 6.55 9.87
C ILE A 602 15.32 6.45 11.03
N LYS A 603 14.07 6.04 10.76
CA LYS A 603 13.01 5.94 11.79
C LYS A 603 13.02 4.64 12.62
N GLY A 604 14.00 3.75 12.44
CA GLY A 604 14.00 2.44 13.09
C GLY A 604 12.74 1.62 12.78
N LYS A 605 12.25 1.71 11.53
CA LYS A 605 11.10 0.90 11.12
C LYS A 605 11.56 -0.56 11.06
N ARG A 606 10.96 -1.40 11.90
CA ARG A 606 11.22 -2.84 11.92
C ARG A 606 10.38 -3.57 10.87
N VAL A 607 11.00 -4.50 10.18
CA VAL A 607 10.35 -5.43 9.24
C VAL A 607 10.71 -6.85 9.60
N TYR A 608 9.84 -7.78 9.23
CA TYR A 608 10.14 -9.19 9.40
C TYR A 608 11.28 -9.58 8.45
N ASP A 609 12.36 -10.10 9.01
CA ASP A 609 13.48 -10.65 8.27
C ASP A 609 13.29 -12.16 8.12
N PHE A 610 13.29 -12.61 6.87
CA PHE A 610 13.07 -14.02 6.55
C PHE A 610 14.24 -14.91 6.96
N SER A 611 15.47 -14.38 6.94
CA SER A 611 16.69 -15.16 7.19
C SER A 611 16.87 -15.49 8.67
N SER A 612 16.68 -14.48 9.54
CA SER A 612 16.78 -14.61 10.99
C SER A 612 15.47 -15.00 11.67
N ALA A 613 14.33 -14.93 10.97
CA ALA A 613 12.99 -15.11 11.52
C ALA A 613 12.59 -14.09 12.62
N GLU A 614 13.25 -12.93 12.67
CA GLU A 614 13.01 -11.87 13.66
C GLU A 614 12.49 -10.57 13.03
N MET A 615 12.09 -9.62 13.88
CA MET A 615 11.79 -8.25 13.46
C MET A 615 13.06 -7.43 13.48
N ASN A 616 13.66 -7.13 12.33
CA ASN A 616 14.90 -6.36 12.24
C ASN A 616 14.63 -4.93 11.76
N ASP A 617 15.46 -3.99 12.22
CA ASP A 617 15.44 -2.62 11.70
C ASP A 617 15.81 -2.62 10.21
N ILE A 618 15.08 -1.84 9.42
CA ILE A 618 15.46 -1.61 8.03
C ILE A 618 16.83 -0.92 8.05
N PRO A 619 17.84 -1.49 7.37
CA PRO A 619 19.16 -0.88 7.32
C PRO A 619 19.12 0.44 6.54
N GLN A 620 20.02 1.35 6.90
CA GLN A 620 20.23 2.58 6.14
C GLN A 620 20.65 2.25 4.70
N SER A 621 20.12 3.02 3.74
CA SER A 621 20.63 3.01 2.36
C SER A 621 22.00 3.69 2.26
N LYS A 622 22.68 3.48 1.12
CA LYS A 622 23.96 4.10 0.76
C LYS A 622 23.95 5.65 0.75
N VAL A 623 22.78 6.28 0.73
CA VAL A 623 22.61 7.75 0.66
C VAL A 623 21.81 8.30 1.85
N SER A 624 21.58 7.49 2.90
CA SER A 624 20.74 7.93 4.01
C SER A 624 21.41 9.01 4.84
N CYS A 625 20.69 10.10 5.12
CA CYS A 625 21.21 11.24 5.86
C CYS A 625 20.07 12.01 6.57
N PRO A 626 20.01 11.99 7.92
CA PRO A 626 18.95 12.65 8.69
C PRO A 626 18.80 14.17 8.44
N PRO A 627 19.89 14.99 8.40
CA PRO A 627 19.78 16.40 8.04
C PRO A 627 19.09 16.64 6.70
N TYR A 628 19.53 15.95 5.63
CA TYR A 628 18.97 16.17 4.29
C TYR A 628 17.51 15.74 4.18
N ILE A 629 17.11 14.59 4.72
CA ILE A 629 15.71 14.14 4.60
C ILE A 629 14.75 14.97 5.46
N THR A 630 15.19 15.39 6.65
CA THR A 630 14.37 16.21 7.54
C THR A 630 14.13 17.57 6.91
N GLU A 631 15.18 18.17 6.37
CA GLU A 631 15.08 19.43 5.64
C GLU A 631 14.18 19.28 4.41
N LEU A 632 14.47 18.34 3.51
CA LEU A 632 13.70 18.09 2.27
C LEU A 632 12.20 18.00 2.53
N THR A 633 11.81 17.22 3.53
CA THR A 633 10.38 17.07 3.85
C THR A 633 9.79 18.30 4.55
N SER A 634 10.58 19.05 5.33
CA SER A 634 10.14 20.32 5.92
C SER A 634 9.95 21.42 4.88
N VAL A 635 10.84 21.51 3.89
CA VAL A 635 10.69 22.43 2.76
C VAL A 635 9.40 22.08 2.00
N GLY A 636 9.17 20.79 1.71
CA GLY A 636 7.92 20.36 1.07
C GLY A 636 6.67 20.77 1.86
N ARG A 637 6.63 20.52 3.17
CA ARG A 637 5.50 20.94 4.02
C ARG A 637 5.32 22.46 4.05
N THR A 638 6.42 23.21 4.09
CA THR A 638 6.39 24.67 4.13
C THR A 638 5.89 25.24 2.80
N VAL A 639 6.44 24.80 1.67
CA VAL A 639 6.04 25.28 0.34
C VAL A 639 4.57 25.00 0.05
N ILE A 640 4.07 23.78 0.28
CA ILE A 640 2.65 23.49 0.02
C ILE A 640 1.73 24.33 0.92
N THR A 641 2.20 24.71 2.12
CA THR A 641 1.47 25.61 3.02
C THR A 641 1.45 27.04 2.49
N GLU A 642 2.60 27.58 2.08
CA GLU A 642 2.70 28.90 1.48
C GLU A 642 1.86 28.99 0.20
N VAL A 643 1.91 27.96 -0.65
CA VAL A 643 1.05 27.85 -1.85
C VAL A 643 -0.43 27.89 -1.48
N MET A 644 -0.90 27.04 -0.54
CA MET A 644 -2.30 27.09 -0.11
C MET A 644 -2.70 28.45 0.46
N ASN A 645 -1.80 29.12 1.20
CA ASN A 645 -2.04 30.47 1.72
C ASN A 645 -2.17 31.52 0.60
N CYS A 646 -1.40 31.41 -0.49
CA CYS A 646 -1.57 32.23 -1.68
C CYS A 646 -2.97 32.06 -2.29
N PHE A 647 -3.45 30.82 -2.37
CA PHE A 647 -4.79 30.52 -2.90
C PHE A 647 -5.90 31.07 -1.98
N ILE A 648 -5.75 30.92 -0.67
CA ILE A 648 -6.68 31.50 0.32
C ILE A 648 -6.76 33.02 0.18
N LEU A 649 -5.63 33.69 -0.08
CA LEU A 649 -5.59 35.13 -0.33
C LEU A 649 -6.35 35.55 -1.60
N GLU A 650 -6.40 34.68 -2.61
CA GLU A 650 -7.18 34.88 -3.84
C GLU A 650 -8.65 34.41 -3.71
N GLY A 651 -9.09 34.06 -2.50
CA GLY A 651 -10.48 33.68 -2.20
C GLY A 651 -10.82 32.23 -2.54
N TRP A 652 -9.83 31.38 -2.78
CA TRP A 652 -10.06 29.95 -2.94
C TRP A 652 -10.36 29.28 -1.60
N GLU A 653 -11.14 28.21 -1.65
CA GLU A 653 -11.38 27.37 -0.49
C GLU A 653 -10.67 26.04 -0.66
N ILE A 654 -9.79 25.71 0.28
CA ILE A 654 -9.04 24.45 0.26
C ILE A 654 -9.89 23.34 0.88
N MET A 655 -9.96 22.18 0.23
CA MET A 655 -10.78 21.04 0.64
C MET A 655 -9.97 20.04 1.47
N ASN A 656 -8.85 19.56 0.92
CA ASN A 656 -7.87 18.71 1.60
C ASN A 656 -6.48 18.91 0.98
N VAL A 657 -5.45 18.41 1.66
CA VAL A 657 -4.06 18.41 1.16
C VAL A 657 -3.43 17.04 1.42
N VAL A 658 -2.74 16.51 0.41
CA VAL A 658 -2.03 15.22 0.47
C VAL A 658 -0.63 15.39 -0.11
N THR A 659 0.31 15.74 0.77
CA THR A 659 1.75 15.83 0.48
C THR A 659 2.13 16.95 -0.48
N ASP A 660 1.95 16.73 -1.79
CA ASP A 660 2.40 17.55 -2.90
C ASP A 660 1.27 18.21 -3.69
N GLY A 661 0.02 17.87 -3.38
CA GLY A 661 -1.16 18.45 -3.98
C GLY A 661 -2.30 18.67 -3.00
N PHE A 662 -3.28 19.47 -3.44
CA PHE A 662 -4.48 19.80 -2.68
C PHE A 662 -5.68 19.94 -3.62
N LEU A 663 -6.86 19.54 -3.13
CA LEU A 663 -8.11 19.86 -3.79
C LEU A 663 -8.59 21.23 -3.32
N ALA A 664 -9.05 22.06 -4.24
CA ALA A 664 -9.60 23.36 -3.93
C ALA A 664 -10.84 23.68 -4.77
N ARG A 665 -11.72 24.51 -4.20
CA ARG A 665 -12.87 25.12 -4.89
C ARG A 665 -12.50 26.51 -5.35
N SER A 666 -12.76 26.80 -6.63
CA SER A 666 -12.46 28.12 -7.20
C SER A 666 -13.41 29.20 -6.66
N PRO A 667 -12.94 30.46 -6.56
CA PRO A 667 -13.78 31.57 -6.13
C PRO A 667 -14.98 31.74 -7.05
N ASN A 668 -16.18 31.83 -6.47
CA ASN A 668 -17.45 31.95 -7.21
C ASN A 668 -17.67 30.85 -8.27
N ASN A 669 -17.11 29.65 -8.06
CA ASN A 669 -17.22 28.51 -8.98
C ASN A 669 -16.78 28.83 -10.42
N LYS A 670 -15.75 29.67 -10.59
CA LYS A 670 -15.17 29.98 -11.90
C LYS A 670 -14.42 28.78 -12.49
N ILE A 671 -14.47 28.63 -13.80
CA ILE A 671 -13.57 27.72 -14.52
C ILE A 671 -12.20 28.39 -14.56
N VAL A 672 -11.16 27.62 -14.27
CA VAL A 672 -9.77 28.10 -14.29
C VAL A 672 -8.91 27.18 -15.13
N THR A 673 -7.79 27.72 -15.61
CA THR A 673 -6.77 27.03 -16.38
C THR A 673 -5.50 26.84 -15.54
N THR A 674 -4.58 26.00 -16.05
CA THR A 674 -3.23 25.88 -15.45
C THR A 674 -2.50 27.22 -15.42
N GLU A 675 -2.70 28.10 -16.41
CA GLU A 675 -2.09 29.42 -16.44
C GLU A 675 -2.62 30.31 -15.30
N ASP A 676 -3.94 30.29 -15.06
CA ASP A 676 -4.56 31.08 -13.98
C ASP A 676 -3.98 30.73 -12.61
N ILE A 677 -3.81 29.44 -12.31
CA ILE A 677 -3.26 29.01 -11.01
C ILE A 677 -1.76 29.32 -10.87
N ASN A 678 -1.00 29.34 -11.97
CA ASN A 678 0.42 29.70 -11.95
C ASN A 678 0.61 31.22 -11.84
N ASN A 679 -0.31 32.03 -12.37
CA ASN A 679 -0.33 33.48 -12.17
C ASN A 679 -0.48 33.88 -10.70
N ILE A 680 -1.18 33.06 -9.88
CA ILE A 680 -1.23 33.24 -8.42
C ILE A 680 0.19 33.12 -7.84
N ILE A 681 0.94 32.09 -8.22
CA ILE A 681 2.31 31.89 -7.75
C ILE A 681 3.23 33.03 -8.20
N GLU A 682 3.14 33.44 -9.47
CA GLU A 682 3.93 34.55 -10.01
C GLU A 682 3.66 35.88 -9.27
N LYS A 683 2.42 36.12 -8.84
CA LYS A 683 2.03 37.28 -8.02
C LYS A 683 2.69 37.28 -6.64
N TYR A 684 2.80 36.12 -6.01
CA TYR A 684 3.24 35.98 -4.61
C TYR A 684 4.69 35.52 -4.42
N LYS A 685 5.41 35.11 -5.47
CA LYS A 685 6.79 34.56 -5.37
C LYS A 685 7.82 35.49 -4.70
N ASN A 686 7.54 36.79 -4.62
CA ASN A 686 8.40 37.81 -3.98
C ASN A 686 7.72 38.45 -2.77
N ASP A 687 6.62 37.87 -2.27
CA ASP A 687 5.94 38.34 -1.06
C ASP A 687 6.75 37.93 0.17
N ASP A 688 7.12 38.90 1.00
CA ASP A 688 7.95 38.67 2.19
C ASP A 688 7.35 37.65 3.16
N ARG A 689 6.02 37.47 3.16
CA ARG A 689 5.31 36.48 4.00
C ARG A 689 5.61 35.04 3.60
N PHE A 690 6.05 34.80 2.37
CA PHE A 690 6.27 33.49 1.78
C PHE A 690 7.72 33.33 1.29
N PRO A 691 8.72 33.39 2.19
CA PRO A 691 10.13 33.41 1.81
C PRO A 691 10.60 32.12 1.15
N THR A 692 9.93 30.99 1.38
CA THR A 692 10.32 29.70 0.80
C THR A 692 9.83 29.57 -0.64
N LEU A 693 8.70 30.19 -0.97
CA LEU A 693 8.08 30.21 -2.29
C LEU A 693 9.06 30.73 -3.35
N ASN A 694 9.79 31.82 -3.04
CA ASN A 694 10.81 32.35 -3.95
C ASN A 694 11.85 31.29 -4.33
N ARG A 695 12.47 30.66 -3.32
CA ARG A 695 13.51 29.63 -3.50
C ARG A 695 12.98 28.43 -4.28
N TRP A 696 11.73 28.05 -4.03
CA TRP A 696 11.05 27.01 -4.78
C TRP A 696 10.87 27.38 -6.26
N THR A 697 10.38 28.58 -6.58
CA THR A 697 10.23 29.00 -7.99
C THR A 697 11.56 29.08 -8.75
N VAL A 698 12.65 29.45 -8.06
CA VAL A 698 14.00 29.46 -8.65
C VAL A 698 14.48 28.03 -8.93
N ALA A 699 14.30 27.10 -7.99
CA ALA A 699 14.67 25.70 -8.17
C ALA A 699 13.85 25.00 -9.26
N ASP A 700 12.54 25.30 -9.34
CA ASP A 700 11.63 24.79 -10.36
C ASP A 700 12.08 25.22 -11.78
N LYS A 701 12.35 26.53 -11.96
CA LYS A 701 12.91 27.07 -13.20
C LYS A 701 14.27 26.47 -13.56
N ALA A 702 15.13 26.24 -12.57
CA ALA A 702 16.45 25.64 -12.79
C ALA A 702 16.38 24.15 -13.21
N LEU A 703 15.25 23.48 -12.93
CA LEU A 703 14.95 22.12 -13.41
C LEU A 703 14.23 22.10 -14.77
N GLU A 704 14.00 23.28 -15.37
CA GLU A 704 13.32 23.46 -16.66
C GLU A 704 11.87 22.95 -16.65
N GLU A 705 11.17 23.08 -15.51
CA GLU A 705 9.73 22.82 -15.47
C GLU A 705 8.95 23.90 -16.25
N LYS A 706 7.83 23.48 -16.85
CA LYS A 706 6.99 24.38 -17.66
C LYS A 706 6.06 25.26 -16.81
N SER A 707 5.67 24.74 -15.65
CA SER A 707 4.72 25.35 -14.74
C SER A 707 5.04 24.88 -13.33
N TYR A 708 4.76 25.70 -12.33
CA TYR A 708 4.94 25.36 -10.93
C TYR A 708 3.87 24.39 -10.42
N LEU A 709 2.64 24.61 -10.88
CA LEU A 709 1.46 23.82 -10.52
C LEU A 709 0.79 23.25 -11.77
N GLU A 710 0.20 22.06 -11.63
CA GLU A 710 -0.57 21.37 -12.66
C GLU A 710 -1.98 21.02 -12.12
N ILE A 711 -3.01 21.18 -12.95
CA ILE A 711 -4.35 20.67 -12.66
C ILE A 711 -4.42 19.22 -13.16
N LYS A 712 -4.59 18.27 -12.23
CA LYS A 712 -4.67 16.84 -12.57
C LYS A 712 -6.08 16.37 -12.86
N HIS A 713 -7.02 16.83 -12.04
CA HIS A 713 -8.43 16.41 -12.09
C HIS A 713 -9.31 17.63 -11.85
N THR A 714 -10.51 17.62 -12.41
CA THR A 714 -11.52 18.68 -12.20
C THR A 714 -12.88 18.05 -12.12
N GLY A 715 -13.81 18.65 -11.40
CA GLY A 715 -15.16 18.11 -11.32
C GLY A 715 -16.14 19.04 -10.62
N THR A 716 -17.40 18.59 -10.57
CA THR A 716 -18.52 19.39 -10.04
C THR A 716 -19.07 18.90 -8.73
N ASP A 717 -18.88 17.62 -8.43
CA ASP A 717 -19.41 16.94 -7.27
C ASP A 717 -18.23 16.32 -6.51
N LEU A 718 -18.07 16.68 -5.24
CA LEU A 718 -16.92 16.30 -4.43
C LEU A 718 -17.38 15.73 -3.10
N LEU A 719 -16.94 14.52 -2.77
CA LEU A 719 -17.09 13.95 -1.44
C LEU A 719 -15.73 13.91 -0.74
N VAL A 720 -15.58 14.74 0.28
CA VAL A 720 -14.38 14.76 1.13
C VAL A 720 -14.68 14.07 2.44
N VAL A 721 -14.06 12.93 2.69
CA VAL A 721 -14.36 12.10 3.86
C VAL A 721 -13.25 12.23 4.91
N LYS A 722 -12.01 11.96 4.51
CA LYS A 722 -10.81 12.04 5.34
C LYS A 722 -9.65 12.52 4.49
N THR A 723 -8.51 12.74 5.13
CA THR A 723 -7.30 13.25 4.47
C THR A 723 -6.94 12.51 3.17
N ARG A 724 -7.08 11.17 3.15
CA ARG A 724 -6.77 10.33 1.98
C ARG A 724 -7.97 9.51 1.49
N VAL A 725 -9.17 9.99 1.79
CA VAL A 725 -10.44 9.40 1.33
C VAL A 725 -11.28 10.53 0.76
N CYS A 726 -11.19 10.70 -0.56
CA CYS A 726 -11.83 11.76 -1.31
C CYS A 726 -12.20 11.25 -2.70
N ALA A 727 -13.33 11.68 -3.23
CA ALA A 727 -13.78 11.31 -4.56
C ALA A 727 -14.42 12.52 -5.27
N LEU A 728 -13.89 12.86 -6.44
CA LEU A 728 -14.27 13.97 -7.29
C LEU A 728 -14.88 13.43 -8.57
N LEU A 729 -16.13 13.78 -8.84
CA LEU A 729 -16.87 13.36 -10.01
C LEU A 729 -16.89 14.49 -11.05
N ASN A 730 -16.45 14.15 -12.27
CA ASN A 730 -16.64 14.94 -13.47
C ASN A 730 -17.72 14.31 -14.34
N LYS A 731 -18.84 15.01 -14.52
CA LYS A 731 -19.99 14.51 -15.29
C LYS A 731 -19.80 14.63 -16.80
N GLU A 732 -18.85 15.43 -17.26
CA GLU A 732 -18.62 15.71 -18.68
C GLU A 732 -17.50 14.82 -19.25
N ASN A 733 -16.44 14.58 -18.47
CA ASN A 733 -15.30 13.75 -18.88
C ASN A 733 -14.79 12.91 -17.71
N GLU A 734 -15.02 11.60 -17.77
CA GLU A 734 -14.61 10.63 -16.75
C GLU A 734 -13.09 10.62 -16.49
N GLU A 735 -12.24 10.91 -17.48
CA GLU A 735 -10.78 10.95 -17.31
C GLU A 735 -10.32 12.08 -16.36
N LEU A 736 -11.17 13.09 -16.14
CA LEU A 736 -10.91 14.20 -15.22
C LEU A 736 -11.44 13.93 -13.82
N SER A 737 -12.16 12.83 -13.59
CA SER A 737 -12.59 12.40 -12.25
C SER A 737 -11.42 11.89 -11.42
N GLN A 738 -11.53 11.97 -10.10
CA GLN A 738 -10.54 11.45 -9.16
C GLN A 738 -11.20 10.54 -8.13
N TYR A 739 -10.64 9.36 -7.91
CA TYR A 739 -11.16 8.40 -6.93
C TYR A 739 -10.05 7.91 -6.00
N ALA A 740 -9.89 8.59 -4.85
CA ALA A 740 -8.83 8.32 -3.89
C ALA A 740 -9.41 7.76 -2.59
N THR A 741 -9.51 6.44 -2.46
CA THR A 741 -10.18 5.76 -1.33
C THR A 741 -9.22 4.90 -0.51
N THR A 742 -8.17 5.53 0.06
CA THR A 742 -7.13 4.79 0.80
C THR A 742 -7.72 3.93 1.93
N GLY A 743 -7.47 2.63 1.87
CA GLY A 743 -7.93 1.65 2.87
C GLY A 743 -9.28 1.02 2.56
N PHE A 744 -10.00 1.51 1.56
CA PHE A 744 -11.18 0.89 0.97
C PHE A 744 -10.78 0.05 -0.23
N THR A 745 -11.45 -1.09 -0.42
CA THR A 745 -11.31 -1.91 -1.63
C THR A 745 -12.69 -1.99 -2.24
N ASN A 746 -12.79 -1.69 -3.53
CA ASN A 746 -14.08 -1.73 -4.22
C ASN A 746 -14.71 -3.11 -4.05
N PRO A 747 -16.01 -3.19 -3.75
CA PRO A 747 -16.76 -4.42 -3.81
C PRO A 747 -16.62 -5.08 -5.20
N PRO A 748 -16.57 -6.42 -5.28
CA PRO A 748 -16.48 -7.17 -6.53
C PRO A 748 -17.58 -6.84 -7.52
N GLU A 749 -18.78 -6.50 -7.02
CA GLU A 749 -19.94 -6.15 -7.83
C GLU A 749 -19.71 -4.87 -8.66
N TRP A 750 -18.65 -4.12 -8.36
CA TRP A 750 -18.24 -2.92 -9.10
C TRP A 750 -17.16 -3.22 -10.15
N SER A 751 -16.84 -4.49 -10.42
CA SER A 751 -15.82 -4.87 -11.42
C SER A 751 -16.12 -4.27 -12.79
N ASP A 752 -17.40 -4.17 -13.13
CA ASP A 752 -17.88 -3.73 -14.44
C ASP A 752 -18.28 -2.26 -14.46
N TYR A 753 -18.17 -1.56 -13.32
CA TYR A 753 -18.54 -0.15 -13.21
C TYR A 753 -17.48 0.73 -13.87
N SER A 754 -17.93 1.74 -14.61
CA SER A 754 -17.10 2.87 -15.02
C SER A 754 -16.53 3.60 -13.80
N LEU A 755 -15.49 4.42 -13.97
CA LEU A 755 -14.90 5.17 -12.85
C LEU A 755 -15.95 6.09 -12.19
N ASN A 756 -16.78 6.75 -12.99
CA ASN A 756 -17.87 7.59 -12.50
C ASN A 756 -18.93 6.78 -11.75
N GLU A 757 -19.33 5.61 -12.25
CA GLU A 757 -20.27 4.72 -11.56
C GLU A 757 -19.72 4.24 -10.21
N GLN A 758 -18.42 3.92 -10.13
CA GLN A 758 -17.74 3.60 -8.87
C GLN A 758 -17.77 4.77 -7.88
N ILE A 759 -17.51 5.99 -8.36
CA ILE A 759 -17.56 7.20 -7.52
C ILE A 759 -18.96 7.44 -6.98
N GLU A 760 -19.99 7.33 -7.81
CA GLU A 760 -21.39 7.51 -7.40
C GLU A 760 -21.85 6.43 -6.40
N ALA A 761 -21.45 5.17 -6.62
CA ALA A 761 -21.72 4.09 -5.69
C ALA A 761 -21.01 4.31 -4.34
N PHE A 762 -19.76 4.81 -4.38
CA PHE A 762 -19.02 5.19 -3.18
C PHE A 762 -19.67 6.34 -2.43
N PHE A 763 -20.20 7.35 -3.14
CA PHE A 763 -20.93 8.45 -2.51
C PHE A 763 -22.09 7.91 -1.67
N LYS A 764 -22.94 7.06 -2.26
CA LYS A 764 -24.08 6.44 -1.57
C LYS A 764 -23.66 5.63 -0.35
N ILE A 765 -22.63 4.80 -0.47
CA ILE A 765 -22.10 4.02 0.67
C ILE A 765 -21.72 4.95 1.82
N VAL A 766 -21.04 6.05 1.53
CA VAL A 766 -20.61 6.97 2.58
C VAL A 766 -21.80 7.72 3.16
N THR A 767 -22.68 8.29 2.33
CA THR A 767 -23.81 9.11 2.82
C THR A 767 -24.83 8.30 3.61
N ASP A 768 -25.07 7.06 3.21
CA ASP A 768 -26.22 6.29 3.71
C ASP A 768 -25.86 5.40 4.92
N ARG A 769 -24.56 5.19 5.17
CA ARG A 769 -24.06 4.28 6.22
C ARG A 769 -24.71 4.51 7.60
N GLU A 770 -25.11 3.42 8.26
CA GLU A 770 -25.53 3.44 9.66
C GLU A 770 -24.45 2.92 10.61
N LYS A 771 -23.60 2.01 10.11
CA LYS A 771 -22.53 1.34 10.87
C LYS A 771 -21.22 1.46 10.09
N ARG A 772 -20.12 1.01 10.71
CA ARG A 772 -18.85 0.86 10.00
C ARG A 772 -19.03 -0.10 8.82
N PHE A 773 -18.51 0.28 7.67
CA PHE A 773 -18.64 -0.50 6.44
C PHE A 773 -17.72 -1.72 6.48
N LYS A 774 -18.26 -2.91 6.24
CA LYS A 774 -17.51 -4.17 6.29
C LYS A 774 -16.99 -4.53 4.89
N ILE A 775 -15.70 -4.83 4.78
CA ILE A 775 -15.08 -5.30 3.54
C ILE A 775 -14.32 -6.58 3.81
N THR A 776 -14.55 -7.59 2.96
CA THR A 776 -13.87 -8.88 3.00
C THR A 776 -12.79 -8.90 1.93
N THR A 777 -11.53 -9.01 2.34
CA THR A 777 -10.37 -8.94 1.44
C THR A 777 -9.50 -10.19 1.53
N LYS A 778 -8.95 -10.63 0.38
CA LYS A 778 -8.00 -11.75 0.34
C LYS A 778 -6.64 -11.29 0.88
N LYS A 779 -6.23 -11.84 2.01
CA LYS A 779 -4.87 -11.69 2.53
C LYS A 779 -3.98 -12.75 1.86
N LEU A 780 -3.11 -12.30 0.95
CA LEU A 780 -2.08 -13.14 0.34
C LEU A 780 -1.04 -13.63 1.37
N ILE A 781 -0.36 -14.73 1.01
CA ILE A 781 0.72 -15.35 1.79
C ILE A 781 1.82 -14.31 2.05
N THR A 782 2.31 -14.26 3.29
CA THR A 782 3.48 -13.45 3.65
C THR A 782 4.74 -14.30 3.82
N SER A 783 5.92 -13.70 3.70
CA SER A 783 7.19 -14.40 3.97
C SER A 783 7.27 -14.97 5.40
N ARG A 784 6.57 -14.36 6.36
CA ARG A 784 6.38 -14.94 7.69
C ARG A 784 5.50 -16.19 7.63
N ASP A 785 4.40 -16.15 6.89
CA ASP A 785 3.53 -17.31 6.71
C ASP A 785 4.34 -18.48 6.12
N VAL A 786 5.09 -18.25 5.03
CA VAL A 786 6.02 -19.23 4.42
C VAL A 786 7.01 -19.80 5.45
N ARG A 787 7.68 -18.94 6.23
CA ARG A 787 8.64 -19.38 7.25
C ARG A 787 8.01 -20.24 8.34
N THR A 788 6.73 -20.02 8.63
CA THR A 788 5.95 -20.76 9.65
C THR A 788 5.19 -21.97 9.10
N GLY A 789 5.39 -22.34 7.84
CA GLY A 789 4.74 -23.48 7.19
C GLY A 789 3.30 -23.20 6.74
N LYS A 790 2.93 -21.94 6.53
CA LYS A 790 1.60 -21.52 6.05
C LYS A 790 1.73 -21.05 4.60
N PHE A 791 1.27 -21.89 3.67
CA PHE A 791 1.46 -21.68 2.23
C PHE A 791 0.16 -21.33 1.49
N THR A 792 -0.91 -20.99 2.22
CA THR A 792 -2.21 -20.61 1.67
C THR A 792 -2.65 -19.23 2.15
N GLY A 793 -3.34 -18.48 1.29
CA GLY A 793 -3.95 -17.19 1.64
C GLY A 793 -5.16 -17.36 2.58
N LYS A 794 -5.69 -16.25 3.10
CA LYS A 794 -6.94 -16.28 3.89
C LYS A 794 -7.81 -15.06 3.66
N MET A 795 -9.12 -15.20 3.78
CA MET A 795 -10.04 -14.05 3.80
C MET A 795 -9.98 -13.34 5.15
N ILE A 796 -9.99 -12.00 5.13
CA ILE A 796 -10.06 -11.16 6.33
C ILE A 796 -11.15 -10.10 6.19
N ASP A 797 -11.93 -9.94 7.25
CA ASP A 797 -12.92 -8.87 7.37
C ASP A 797 -12.28 -7.63 7.99
N LYS A 798 -12.55 -6.47 7.39
CA LYS A 798 -12.16 -5.16 7.90
C LYS A 798 -13.39 -4.27 8.03
N GLU A 799 -13.48 -3.56 9.14
CA GLU A 799 -14.55 -2.57 9.38
C GLU A 799 -13.97 -1.16 9.27
N ILE A 800 -14.50 -0.39 8.32
CA ILE A 800 -14.03 0.96 8.00
C ILE A 800 -15.03 1.99 8.52
N SER A 801 -14.53 2.98 9.26
CA SER A 801 -15.29 4.19 9.59
C SER A 801 -15.00 5.28 8.57
N PHE A 802 -16.04 5.98 8.13
CA PHE A 802 -15.95 7.16 7.27
C PHE A 802 -16.20 8.47 8.02
N ASN A 803 -16.14 8.46 9.36
CA ASN A 803 -16.19 9.69 10.14
C ASN A 803 -14.98 10.57 9.83
N TYR A 804 -15.15 11.89 9.96
CA TYR A 804 -14.05 12.85 9.84
C TYR A 804 -12.84 12.47 10.72
N ASP A 805 -11.61 12.80 10.31
CA ASP A 805 -10.40 12.36 11.02
C ASP A 805 -9.99 13.27 12.20
N TYR A 806 -10.63 14.44 12.34
CA TYR A 806 -10.44 15.42 13.42
C TYR A 806 -9.02 15.95 13.59
N LYS A 807 -8.18 15.89 12.54
CA LYS A 807 -6.87 16.56 12.54
C LYS A 807 -6.96 18.08 12.63
N ARG A 808 -8.12 18.65 12.29
CA ARG A 808 -8.45 20.06 12.45
C ARG A 808 -9.74 20.23 13.26
N LYS A 809 -9.86 21.36 13.95
CA LYS A 809 -10.98 21.69 14.85
C LYS A 809 -12.22 22.05 14.03
N PRO A 810 -13.36 21.35 14.20
CA PRO A 810 -14.63 21.77 13.62
C PRO A 810 -15.01 23.20 14.05
N THR A 811 -15.51 24.01 13.12
CA THR A 811 -15.98 25.38 13.40
C THR A 811 -17.41 25.62 12.96
N GLU A 812 -17.82 25.02 11.85
CA GLU A 812 -19.18 25.09 11.32
C GLU A 812 -19.61 23.67 10.98
N ILE A 813 -20.75 23.24 11.51
CA ILE A 813 -21.35 21.93 11.26
C ILE A 813 -22.77 22.16 10.80
N LYS A 814 -23.12 21.67 9.62
CA LYS A 814 -24.45 21.83 9.01
C LYS A 814 -24.82 20.66 8.12
N MET A 815 -26.07 20.60 7.69
CA MET A 815 -26.50 19.71 6.61
C MET A 815 -26.33 20.42 5.26
N GLU A 816 -25.71 19.75 4.30
CA GLU A 816 -25.58 20.21 2.91
C GLU A 816 -25.63 18.99 1.98
N ASN A 817 -26.43 19.03 0.91
CA ASN A 817 -26.66 17.90 -0.01
C ASN A 817 -26.98 16.57 0.73
N ASP A 818 -27.90 16.63 1.69
CA ASP A 818 -28.37 15.49 2.50
C ASP A 818 -27.27 14.76 3.29
N TYR A 819 -26.15 15.45 3.55
CA TYR A 819 -25.04 14.92 4.32
C TYR A 819 -24.42 15.97 5.25
N ILE A 820 -23.75 15.51 6.30
CA ILE A 820 -23.03 16.38 7.24
C ILE A 820 -21.87 17.09 6.52
N CYS A 821 -21.85 18.42 6.62
CA CYS A 821 -20.75 19.26 6.17
C CYS A 821 -20.07 19.90 7.39
N ILE A 822 -18.75 19.72 7.49
CA ILE A 822 -17.92 20.25 8.57
C ILE A 822 -16.82 21.13 7.96
N LYS A 823 -16.83 22.43 8.29
CA LYS A 823 -15.68 23.31 8.06
C LYS A 823 -14.80 23.38 9.29
N THR A 824 -13.52 23.68 9.10
CA THR A 824 -12.53 23.53 10.16
C THR A 824 -11.54 24.67 10.25
N LYS A 825 -10.94 24.85 11.43
CA LYS A 825 -9.77 25.68 11.68
C LYS A 825 -8.65 24.88 12.33
N ALA A 826 -7.45 25.46 12.38
CA ALA A 826 -6.34 24.86 13.11
C ALA A 826 -6.68 24.75 14.61
N TRP A 827 -6.22 23.67 15.25
CA TRP A 827 -6.33 23.54 16.71
C TRP A 827 -5.49 24.63 17.39
N GLU A 828 -5.95 25.14 18.54
CA GLU A 828 -5.19 26.17 19.26
C GLU A 828 -3.85 25.60 19.77
N ASN A 829 -3.89 24.38 20.32
CA ASN A 829 -2.73 23.63 20.80
C ASN A 829 -2.94 22.12 20.67
N ILE A 830 -1.92 21.33 21.01
CA ILE A 830 -1.92 19.88 20.87
C ILE A 830 -2.82 19.20 21.92
N GLU A 831 -3.00 19.82 23.09
CA GLU A 831 -3.81 19.30 24.18
C GLU A 831 -5.29 19.24 23.79
N GLU A 832 -5.84 20.32 23.21
CA GLU A 832 -7.21 20.35 22.68
C GLU A 832 -7.43 19.26 21.63
N PHE A 833 -6.47 19.07 20.72
CA PHE A 833 -6.55 18.01 19.71
C PHE A 833 -6.67 16.62 20.33
N PHE A 834 -5.85 16.30 21.35
CA PHE A 834 -5.89 14.98 21.97
C PHE A 834 -7.23 14.71 22.67
N ILE A 835 -7.77 15.70 23.38
CA ILE A 835 -9.07 15.57 24.07
C ILE A 835 -10.15 15.17 23.08
N GLU A 836 -10.26 15.91 21.97
CA GLU A 836 -11.26 15.63 20.93
C GLU A 836 -10.97 14.29 20.25
N LYS A 837 -9.72 14.05 19.83
CA LYS A 837 -9.37 12.87 19.05
C LYS A 837 -9.62 11.58 19.82
N ASP A 838 -9.30 11.54 21.11
CA ASP A 838 -9.54 10.37 21.96
C ASP A 838 -11.03 10.16 22.26
N TYR A 839 -11.81 11.23 22.36
CA TYR A 839 -13.27 11.13 22.40
C TYR A 839 -13.84 10.50 21.12
N ARG A 840 -13.39 10.94 19.94
CA ARG A 840 -13.87 10.43 18.64
C ARG A 840 -13.47 8.98 18.37
N GLU A 841 -12.22 8.60 18.68
CA GLU A 841 -11.74 7.23 18.46
C GLU A 841 -12.43 6.21 19.38
N ARG A 842 -12.76 6.58 20.62
CA ARG A 842 -13.53 5.73 21.55
C ARG A 842 -14.98 5.50 21.14
N ASN A 843 -15.52 6.39 20.29
CA ASN A 843 -16.92 6.38 19.86
C ASN A 843 -17.09 6.12 18.35
N LYS A 844 -16.04 5.67 17.66
CA LYS A 844 -15.97 5.50 16.18
C LYS A 844 -17.01 4.55 15.56
N ASP A 845 -17.67 3.74 16.36
CA ASP A 845 -18.75 2.85 15.93
C ASP A 845 -20.01 3.63 15.54
N ILE A 846 -20.27 4.76 16.21
CA ILE A 846 -21.32 5.69 15.85
C ILE A 846 -20.87 6.46 14.62
N GLN A 847 -21.58 6.32 13.50
CA GLN A 847 -21.28 7.05 12.28
C GLN A 847 -21.90 8.45 12.33
N ILE A 848 -21.13 9.47 11.95
CA ILE A 848 -21.58 10.85 11.86
C ILE A 848 -21.88 11.12 10.38
N LYS A 849 -23.17 11.06 10.03
CA LYS A 849 -23.70 11.44 8.72
C LYS A 849 -24.67 12.62 8.77
N ASP A 850 -25.12 12.96 9.97
CA ASP A 850 -26.06 14.03 10.28
C ASP A 850 -25.72 14.66 11.65
N LEU A 851 -26.54 15.62 12.08
CA LEU A 851 -26.39 16.30 13.37
C LEU A 851 -26.69 15.40 14.59
N GLN A 852 -27.29 14.23 14.40
CA GLN A 852 -27.63 13.30 15.48
C GLN A 852 -26.43 12.42 15.87
N GLY A 853 -25.50 12.19 14.94
CA GLY A 853 -24.29 11.41 15.21
C GLY A 853 -23.51 11.90 16.44
N ASP A 854 -23.28 13.21 16.55
CA ASP A 854 -22.58 13.81 17.69
C ASP A 854 -23.36 13.64 19.00
N LYS A 855 -24.68 13.88 18.97
CA LYS A 855 -25.56 13.67 20.13
C LYS A 855 -25.53 12.22 20.61
N LYS A 856 -25.54 11.25 19.68
CA LYS A 856 -25.43 9.82 20.01
C LYS A 856 -24.09 9.50 20.70
N MET A 857 -22.97 10.09 20.26
CA MET A 857 -21.67 9.90 20.93
C MET A 857 -21.67 10.47 22.35
N GLU A 858 -22.28 11.62 22.58
CA GLU A 858 -22.44 12.18 23.93
C GLU A 858 -23.30 11.27 24.82
N ILE A 859 -24.45 10.82 24.31
CA ILE A 859 -25.33 9.87 25.02
C ILE A 859 -24.56 8.59 25.37
N LEU A 860 -23.72 8.08 24.46
CA LEU A 860 -22.90 6.90 24.72
C LEU A 860 -21.93 7.11 25.89
N GLU A 861 -21.25 8.26 25.97
CA GLU A 861 -20.39 8.57 27.12
C GLU A 861 -21.18 8.69 28.42
N ASP A 862 -22.37 9.31 28.38
CA ASP A 862 -23.25 9.39 29.55
C ASP A 862 -23.71 8.01 30.02
N LEU A 863 -24.05 7.11 29.09
CA LEU A 863 -24.42 5.73 29.38
C LEU A 863 -23.27 4.92 30.01
N ARG A 864 -22.03 5.13 29.57
CA ARG A 864 -20.85 4.43 30.12
C ARG A 864 -20.61 4.75 31.61
N LYS A 865 -21.08 5.89 32.12
CA LYS A 865 -20.96 6.29 33.55
C LYS A 865 -21.66 5.33 34.51
N TYR A 866 -22.71 4.63 34.05
CA TYR A 866 -23.50 3.70 34.87
C TYR A 866 -22.85 2.34 35.08
N LYS A 867 -21.71 2.06 34.41
CA LYS A 867 -20.86 0.86 34.60
C LYS A 867 -21.65 -0.46 34.54
N PHE A 868 -22.55 -0.59 33.57
CA PHE A 868 -23.30 -1.82 33.34
C PHE A 868 -22.36 -3.01 33.07
N ARG A 869 -22.77 -4.22 33.48
CA ARG A 869 -22.01 -5.46 33.24
C ARG A 869 -22.47 -6.15 31.95
N ASN A 870 -21.58 -7.00 31.41
CA ASN A 870 -21.83 -7.84 30.23
C ASN A 870 -22.29 -7.02 29.02
N ILE A 871 -21.48 -6.05 28.62
CA ILE A 871 -21.78 -5.14 27.51
C ILE A 871 -21.41 -5.81 26.18
N ASP A 872 -22.34 -5.83 25.22
CA ASP A 872 -22.04 -6.20 23.84
C ASP A 872 -21.26 -5.06 23.17
N LYS A 873 -19.93 -5.22 23.10
CA LYS A 873 -19.05 -4.22 22.49
C LYS A 873 -19.28 -4.01 20.99
N LYS A 874 -19.93 -4.94 20.28
CA LYS A 874 -20.22 -4.77 18.85
C LYS A 874 -21.45 -3.89 18.61
N ASN A 875 -22.36 -3.83 19.58
CA ASN A 875 -23.60 -3.06 19.52
C ASN A 875 -23.76 -2.18 20.78
N GLU A 876 -22.65 -1.62 21.27
CA GLU A 876 -22.54 -1.04 22.61
C GLU A 876 -23.60 0.03 22.88
N PHE A 877 -23.88 0.90 21.90
CA PHE A 877 -24.88 1.95 22.07
C PHE A 877 -26.28 1.40 22.38
N ASN A 878 -26.77 0.47 21.55
CA ASN A 878 -28.12 -0.09 21.72
C ASN A 878 -28.20 -0.96 22.98
N ASP A 879 -27.17 -1.76 23.26
CA ASP A 879 -27.09 -2.61 24.47
C ASP A 879 -27.08 -1.76 25.76
N LEU A 880 -26.36 -0.64 25.77
CA LEU A 880 -26.36 0.27 26.91
C LEU A 880 -27.69 1.02 27.07
N ILE A 881 -28.35 1.41 25.98
CA ILE A 881 -29.70 2.01 26.04
C ILE A 881 -30.69 1.01 26.65
N GLU A 882 -30.69 -0.25 26.19
CA GLU A 882 -31.55 -1.30 26.73
C GLU A 882 -31.32 -1.47 28.25
N LYS A 883 -30.07 -1.67 28.67
CA LYS A 883 -29.71 -1.84 30.08
C LYS A 883 -30.04 -0.61 30.91
N PHE A 884 -29.85 0.58 30.36
CA PHE A 884 -30.21 1.84 31.00
C PHE A 884 -31.71 1.91 31.27
N PHE A 885 -32.57 1.65 30.27
CA PHE A 885 -34.02 1.72 30.48
C PHE A 885 -34.55 0.58 31.35
N ILE A 886 -33.94 -0.61 31.30
CA ILE A 886 -34.24 -1.68 32.28
C ILE A 886 -33.97 -1.17 33.70
N ALA A 887 -32.81 -0.57 33.96
CA ALA A 887 -32.46 -0.02 35.26
C ALA A 887 -33.39 1.15 35.64
N PHE A 888 -33.62 2.08 34.72
CA PHE A 888 -34.50 3.25 34.88
C PHE A 888 -35.89 2.82 35.32
N PHE A 889 -36.51 1.86 34.64
CA PHE A 889 -37.83 1.34 34.99
C PHE A 889 -37.83 0.60 36.35
N LYS A 890 -36.77 -0.15 36.65
CA LYS A 890 -36.65 -0.89 37.90
C LYS A 890 -36.50 -0.01 39.15
N THR A 891 -36.14 1.26 39.00
CA THR A 891 -36.11 2.20 40.12
C THR A 891 -37.52 2.53 40.64
N LYS A 892 -38.55 2.48 39.79
CA LYS A 892 -39.94 2.88 40.08
C LYS A 892 -40.13 4.33 40.54
N ILE A 893 -39.14 5.21 40.35
CA ILE A 893 -39.23 6.63 40.75
C ILE A 893 -39.59 7.57 39.60
N PHE A 894 -39.62 7.09 38.36
CA PHE A 894 -39.88 7.88 37.17
C PHE A 894 -41.23 7.56 36.53
N THR A 895 -41.84 8.54 35.88
CA THR A 895 -43.05 8.39 35.07
C THR A 895 -42.92 9.18 33.76
N ILE A 896 -43.76 8.90 32.76
CA ILE A 896 -43.88 9.73 31.57
C ILE A 896 -44.80 10.91 31.88
N THR A 897 -44.39 12.11 31.50
CA THR A 897 -45.17 13.35 31.69
C THR A 897 -46.55 13.20 31.05
N GLY A 898 -47.61 13.41 31.84
CA GLY A 898 -49.00 13.26 31.39
C GLY A 898 -49.57 11.83 31.52
N ILE A 899 -48.74 10.83 31.82
CA ILE A 899 -49.17 9.46 32.12
C ILE A 899 -48.87 9.24 33.62
N ASN A 900 -49.88 9.30 34.48
CA ASN A 900 -49.71 9.16 35.93
C ASN A 900 -49.74 7.68 36.36
N LYS A 901 -49.04 6.80 35.62
CA LYS A 901 -49.00 5.35 35.85
C LYS A 901 -47.56 4.87 36.01
N GLU A 902 -47.39 3.85 36.84
CA GLU A 902 -46.09 3.19 37.02
C GLU A 902 -45.60 2.60 35.69
N LEU A 903 -44.35 2.88 35.35
CA LEU A 903 -43.70 2.37 34.16
C LEU A 903 -43.43 0.86 34.29
N ASP A 904 -44.08 0.05 33.46
CA ASP A 904 -43.99 -1.41 33.48
C ASP A 904 -43.21 -1.99 32.29
N TYR A 905 -43.11 -3.32 32.23
CA TYR A 905 -42.41 -4.03 31.16
C TYR A 905 -42.98 -3.73 29.76
N ILE A 906 -44.30 -3.53 29.64
CA ILE A 906 -44.95 -3.26 28.36
C ILE A 906 -44.54 -1.88 27.84
N TYR A 907 -44.50 -0.88 28.73
CA TYR A 907 -43.99 0.45 28.38
C TYR A 907 -42.50 0.43 28.00
N LEU A 908 -41.68 -0.35 28.71
CA LEU A 908 -40.26 -0.53 28.39
C LEU A 908 -40.07 -1.08 26.96
N HIS A 909 -40.79 -2.16 26.64
CA HIS A 909 -40.74 -2.79 25.32
C HIS A 909 -41.15 -1.80 24.21
N LYS A 910 -42.27 -1.09 24.38
CA LYS A 910 -42.75 -0.10 23.41
C LYS A 910 -41.75 1.05 23.20
N LEU A 911 -41.15 1.56 24.28
CA LEU A 911 -40.16 2.64 24.18
C LEU A 911 -38.90 2.21 23.43
N LEU A 912 -38.38 1.01 23.70
CA LEU A 912 -37.21 0.50 22.99
C LEU A 912 -37.52 0.22 21.51
N GLN A 913 -38.73 -0.26 21.19
CA GLN A 913 -39.17 -0.43 19.81
C GLN A 913 -39.21 0.87 19.02
N LEU A 914 -39.59 2.01 19.63
CA LEU A 914 -39.52 3.32 18.96
C LEU A 914 -38.10 3.68 18.51
N LYS A 915 -37.09 3.21 19.26
CA LYS A 915 -35.67 3.37 18.92
C LYS A 915 -35.12 2.22 18.06
N GLN A 916 -35.97 1.30 17.61
CA GLN A 916 -35.58 0.09 16.88
C GLN A 916 -34.58 -0.78 17.66
N ILE A 917 -34.72 -0.81 18.99
CA ILE A 917 -33.91 -1.62 19.90
C ILE A 917 -34.75 -2.80 20.37
N GLU A 918 -34.24 -4.02 20.15
CA GLU A 918 -34.85 -5.25 20.64
C GLU A 918 -34.60 -5.40 22.15
N LEU A 919 -35.65 -5.76 22.90
CA LEU A 919 -35.55 -6.07 24.33
C LEU A 919 -35.26 -7.56 24.50
N HIS A 920 -34.04 -7.91 24.88
CA HIS A 920 -33.56 -9.29 24.95
C HIS A 920 -34.02 -10.04 26.21
N ILE A 921 -34.53 -9.32 27.22
CA ILE A 921 -35.01 -9.91 28.46
C ILE A 921 -36.53 -10.14 28.40
N ASP A 922 -36.97 -11.37 28.71
CA ASP A 922 -38.40 -11.69 28.82
C ASP A 922 -39.04 -11.11 30.10
N ILE A 923 -40.38 -11.06 30.14
CA ILE A 923 -41.12 -10.50 31.28
C ILE A 923 -40.86 -11.23 32.62
N THR A 924 -40.57 -12.53 32.59
CA THR A 924 -40.32 -13.35 33.79
C THR A 924 -38.93 -13.06 34.35
N ALA A 925 -37.93 -13.03 33.48
CA ALA A 925 -36.57 -12.64 33.81
C ALA A 925 -36.51 -11.18 34.28
N TYR A 926 -37.22 -10.28 33.60
CA TYR A 926 -37.36 -8.88 34.02
C TYR A 926 -37.92 -8.80 35.43
N LYS A 927 -39.04 -9.48 35.77
CA LYS A 927 -39.62 -9.45 37.12
C LYS A 927 -38.63 -9.89 38.21
N LYS A 928 -37.80 -10.89 37.94
CA LYS A 928 -36.78 -11.41 38.87
C LYS A 928 -35.51 -10.55 38.95
N LEU A 929 -35.26 -9.71 37.95
CA LEU A 929 -34.06 -8.88 37.87
C LEU A 929 -34.04 -7.82 38.97
N LYS A 930 -32.93 -7.79 39.73
CA LYS A 930 -32.64 -6.76 40.74
C LYS A 930 -31.79 -5.64 40.14
N LEU A 931 -31.92 -4.44 40.68
CA LEU A 931 -31.08 -3.30 40.32
C LEU A 931 -29.59 -3.64 40.58
N GLN A 932 -28.71 -3.26 39.65
CA GLN A 932 -27.27 -3.48 39.82
C GLN A 932 -26.76 -2.72 41.05
N LYS A 933 -25.87 -3.34 41.84
CA LYS A 933 -25.34 -2.79 43.09
C LYS A 933 -24.83 -1.35 42.95
N PHE A 934 -24.06 -1.06 41.91
CA PHE A 934 -23.56 0.30 41.64
C PHE A 934 -24.70 1.34 41.54
N ILE A 935 -25.74 1.07 40.77
CA ILE A 935 -26.86 2.02 40.62
C ILE A 935 -27.65 2.10 41.92
N LYS A 936 -27.86 0.96 42.61
CA LYS A 936 -28.60 0.92 43.88
C LYS A 936 -27.92 1.77 44.95
N ASP A 937 -26.61 1.64 45.09
CA ASP A 937 -25.82 2.29 46.12
C ASP A 937 -25.65 3.80 45.85
N ASN A 938 -25.84 4.27 44.61
CA ASN A 938 -25.67 5.67 44.18
C ASN A 938 -26.96 6.31 43.62
N LEU A 939 -28.14 5.72 43.88
CA LEU A 939 -29.39 6.12 43.22
C LEU A 939 -29.79 7.57 43.50
N GLU A 940 -29.57 8.06 44.73
CA GLU A 940 -29.92 9.43 45.12
C GLU A 940 -29.16 10.49 44.33
N GLU A 941 -27.90 10.22 44.00
CA GLU A 941 -27.05 11.10 43.20
C GLU A 941 -27.37 10.96 41.70
N LEU A 942 -27.58 9.72 41.23
CA LEU A 942 -27.79 9.44 39.81
C LEU A 942 -29.19 9.78 39.30
N LYS A 943 -30.23 9.82 40.15
CA LYS A 943 -31.63 9.93 39.69
C LYS A 943 -31.91 11.16 38.82
N PHE A 944 -31.24 12.28 39.08
CA PHE A 944 -31.38 13.49 38.27
C PHE A 944 -30.67 13.35 36.92
N GLU A 945 -29.47 12.78 36.90
CA GLU A 945 -28.73 12.50 35.67
C GLU A 945 -29.48 11.49 34.79
N MET A 946 -30.07 10.46 35.40
CA MET A 946 -30.91 9.48 34.72
C MET A 946 -32.12 10.15 34.06
N LEU A 947 -32.78 11.07 34.77
CA LEU A 947 -33.93 11.80 34.23
C LEU A 947 -33.54 12.66 33.02
N VAL A 948 -32.43 13.40 33.14
CA VAL A 948 -31.89 14.23 32.06
C VAL A 948 -31.52 13.36 30.85
N LEU A 949 -30.83 12.24 31.08
CA LEU A 949 -30.41 11.33 30.02
C LEU A 949 -31.61 10.67 29.32
N ALA A 950 -32.62 10.23 30.08
CA ALA A 950 -33.84 9.65 29.49
C ALA A 950 -34.59 10.66 28.60
N ASN A 951 -34.69 11.92 29.06
CA ASN A 951 -35.25 13.00 28.26
C ASN A 951 -34.41 13.34 27.03
N LYS A 952 -33.07 13.29 27.14
CA LYS A 952 -32.15 13.50 26.01
C LYS A 952 -32.29 12.40 24.95
N ILE A 953 -32.44 11.14 25.38
CA ILE A 953 -32.59 10.00 24.46
C ILE A 953 -33.89 10.10 23.65
N PHE A 954 -34.98 10.55 24.29
CA PHE A 954 -36.32 10.60 23.68
C PHE A 954 -36.76 12.00 23.23
N GLU A 955 -35.80 12.92 23.04
CA GLU A 955 -36.07 14.30 22.65
C GLU A 955 -36.80 14.37 21.29
N GLU A 956 -36.41 13.54 20.32
CA GLU A 956 -36.97 13.53 18.96
C GLU A 956 -38.41 13.04 18.92
N GLU A 957 -38.73 12.02 19.71
CA GLU A 957 -40.08 11.48 19.87
C GLU A 957 -40.98 12.40 20.70
N LYS A 958 -40.45 13.52 21.20
CA LYS A 958 -41.15 14.48 22.08
C LYS A 958 -41.70 13.81 23.35
N ILE A 959 -41.08 12.72 23.81
CA ILE A 959 -41.45 12.03 25.05
C ILE A 959 -40.65 12.61 26.20
N ARG A 960 -41.34 13.02 27.27
CA ARG A 960 -40.71 13.54 28.49
C ARG A 960 -40.99 12.63 29.68
N PHE A 961 -39.97 12.46 30.51
CA PHE A 961 -40.01 11.78 31.79
C PHE A 961 -39.95 12.80 32.92
N SER A 962 -40.62 12.51 34.03
CA SER A 962 -40.60 13.27 35.29
C SER A 962 -40.48 12.33 36.48
N PHE A 963 -40.21 12.87 37.67
CA PHE A 963 -40.33 12.10 38.91
C PHE A 963 -41.80 11.74 39.18
N SER A 964 -42.02 10.57 39.74
CA SER A 964 -43.34 10.13 40.17
C SER A 964 -43.82 11.00 41.33
N GLY A 965 -45.01 11.60 41.21
CA GLY A 965 -45.62 12.42 42.27
C GLY A 965 -45.39 13.94 42.19
N SER A 966 -44.79 14.48 41.11
CA SER A 966 -44.72 15.94 40.87
C SER A 966 -45.85 16.38 39.92
N GLU A 967 -46.66 17.37 40.31
CA GLU A 967 -47.80 17.89 39.54
C GLU A 967 -47.39 18.41 38.16
N ASN A 968 -47.89 17.77 37.10
CA ASN A 968 -47.66 18.13 35.70
C ASN A 968 -48.90 18.86 35.14
N ASN A 969 -48.85 20.19 35.07
CA ASN A 969 -49.72 20.98 34.19
C ASN A 969 -49.18 20.88 32.75
N LEU A 970 -49.73 19.96 31.95
CA LEU A 970 -49.88 20.05 30.48
C LEU A 970 -50.57 18.77 29.97
N VAL A 971 -51.88 18.72 30.17
CA VAL A 971 -52.79 17.69 29.65
C VAL A 971 -53.06 17.96 28.17
N LYS A 972 -52.42 17.23 27.25
CA LYS A 972 -52.89 17.19 25.84
C LYS A 972 -52.68 15.88 25.05
N TYR A 973 -52.19 14.80 25.66
CA TYR A 973 -52.01 13.50 24.97
C TYR A 973 -52.70 12.30 25.63
N ASN A 974 -53.66 12.55 26.51
CA ASN A 974 -54.40 11.50 27.25
C ASN A 974 -55.27 10.58 26.37
N LYS A 975 -55.36 10.82 25.06
CA LYS A 975 -56.18 10.05 24.11
C LYS A 975 -55.41 9.03 23.25
N ILE A 976 -54.08 8.95 23.35
CA ILE A 976 -53.30 7.97 22.55
C ILE A 976 -53.09 6.64 23.30
N PHE A 977 -53.34 6.59 24.62
CA PHE A 977 -53.00 5.42 25.45
C PHE A 977 -54.19 4.62 26.00
N PHE A 978 -55.44 5.07 25.81
CA PHE A 978 -56.62 4.38 26.37
C PHE A 978 -57.82 4.39 25.41
N GLU A 979 -57.94 3.30 24.64
CA GLU A 979 -59.14 2.57 24.19
C GLU A 979 -58.54 1.32 23.51
N ASP A 980 -58.58 0.14 24.12
CA ASP A 980 -59.72 -0.77 24.02
C ASP A 980 -60.08 -1.48 25.34
N ASN A 981 -61.39 -1.57 25.58
CA ASN A 981 -62.00 -2.28 26.69
C ASN A 981 -62.03 -3.81 26.47
N ILE A 982 -61.78 -4.49 27.58
CA ILE A 982 -61.83 -5.94 27.83
C ILE A 982 -63.20 -6.55 27.48
N LYS A 983 -63.20 -7.72 26.81
CA LYS A 983 -64.07 -8.88 27.15
C LYS A 983 -63.57 -10.19 26.51
N ASN A 984 -63.21 -11.14 27.39
CA ASN A 984 -63.23 -12.60 27.30
C ASN A 984 -63.10 -13.30 25.93
N ASN A 985 -62.01 -14.05 25.71
CA ASN A 985 -62.02 -15.52 25.76
C ASN A 985 -60.64 -16.12 25.46
N GLU A 986 -60.44 -17.31 26.02
CA GLU A 986 -59.25 -18.13 25.99
C GLU A 986 -58.88 -18.65 24.59
N ASN A 987 -57.58 -18.97 24.44
CA ASN A 987 -56.93 -19.84 23.44
C ASN A 987 -56.42 -19.26 22.11
N LYS A 988 -55.08 -19.39 21.98
CA LYS A 988 -54.25 -19.72 20.80
C LYS A 988 -54.04 -18.70 19.65
N LYS A 989 -52.74 -18.47 19.39
CA LYS A 989 -52.00 -18.25 18.12
C LYS A 989 -52.58 -17.25 17.09
N ILE A 990 -51.90 -16.12 16.89
CA ILE A 990 -51.78 -15.33 15.64
C ILE A 990 -50.39 -14.64 15.74
N ASN A 991 -49.37 -14.90 14.93
CA ASN A 991 -49.12 -14.69 13.48
C ASN A 991 -49.02 -13.22 13.04
N ILE A 992 -47.98 -12.98 12.24
CA ILE A 992 -47.42 -11.73 11.77
C ILE A 992 -48.28 -11.19 10.61
N ASP A 993 -48.67 -9.92 10.70
CA ASP A 993 -48.81 -8.92 9.62
C ASP A 993 -49.86 -7.88 10.01
N ASP A 994 -49.44 -6.62 10.14
CA ASP A 994 -50.23 -5.42 9.86
C ASP A 994 -49.36 -4.17 10.11
N THR A 995 -48.45 -3.93 9.17
CA THR A 995 -47.56 -2.76 9.10
C THR A 995 -48.21 -1.53 8.45
N GLU A 996 -49.52 -1.53 8.19
CA GLU A 996 -50.15 -0.48 7.37
C GLU A 996 -50.81 0.70 8.11
N ASN A 997 -50.94 0.70 9.45
CA ASN A 997 -51.66 1.77 10.16
C ASN A 997 -50.81 2.92 10.78
N PHE A 998 -49.51 3.01 10.50
CA PHE A 998 -48.66 4.07 11.07
C PHE A 998 -48.25 5.20 10.10
N LYS A 999 -48.82 5.28 8.90
CA LYS A 999 -48.44 6.29 7.89
C LYS A 999 -49.07 7.70 8.05
N ASN A 1000 -49.98 7.93 9.00
CA ASN A 1000 -50.70 9.22 9.11
C ASN A 1000 -50.56 9.94 10.47
N LEU A 1001 -49.33 10.13 10.95
CA LEU A 1001 -49.05 11.02 12.09
C LEU A 1001 -47.99 12.07 11.72
N THR A 1002 -48.40 13.04 10.90
CA THR A 1002 -47.67 14.30 10.70
C THR A 1002 -48.25 15.36 11.65
N ILE A 1003 -47.49 15.80 12.67
CA ILE A 1003 -47.64 17.10 13.37
C ILE A 1003 -46.26 17.67 13.74
#